data_AF-A0A1E4KCN0-F1
#
_entry.id   AF-A0A1E4KCN0-F1
#
_cell.length_a   1.000
_cell.length_b   1.000
_cell.length_c   1.000
_cell.angle_alpha   90.00
_cell.angle_beta   90.00
_cell.angle_gamma   90.00
#
_symmetry.space_group_name_H-M   'P 1'
#
loop_
_entity.id
_entity.type
_entity.pdbx_description
1 polymer ?
#
loop_
_entity_poly.entity_id
_entity_poly.type
_entity_poly.pdbx_seq_one_letter_code
_entity_poly.pdbx_strand_id
1 'polypeptide(L)'
;MRLETFFEKFALLAGAPNAVAKMRELVLRLAFSGGLSGKSPDDKGLPSGWEAQTIESICLSITPGFACSRSHQVEGGHVHLRTHNISTLGTLNFDLLVQIDPNKVDPQKSSIRRGDILFNNTNSQELVGKTCLVDQDYDYGFSNHLTRLRLKDGIYPGFVVFYFTLLRNSGYFARLCTRWINQAAVNTDTLKKQTIPLPRLAEQKRIVAKVDELMALCDRLEAQQQERDTRHAALARASLSRFAEAPTPANLDFLFHQSYPITPADLRKSILTLAVQGKLVPQDPSDEPAAALIARAQAEREDLIKQGLVKRPKALSGNGIPDEVIELPPKWEFCRLDDIAKKITDGEHATPKREEHGYFLLSARNVRDGFIDVGDVDYVGHEEFERIRKRCDPDAGDILLSCSGSVGRVAIVDADNKYSMVRSAALIKHSKANVDSSYLALALRSPDLQRQIQRSSKQSAQANIFIEPIRRLAVPIPPLAEQRRIVAKVDQLMALVDRLETKLAEARIKSVALLDAVIHELLNPTAEIIDLASYRAAVGCYAISKMQGKRYFGRTAAMKVLYLAQAHVGLELGLKPMREAAGPFDSWLYRFEEQGEREAWFKVVDSTTAGGKKKIEYRPGRALAEQSAQAERAFTADQRKEFDRLLTLFTDRTTEEAEIIATLFAAWNDFLIDGHEPSDDEIVCEVRENWHEKKGRFTPALLRKWLGWLRQNGLIPRGRLPRTTHQTQLLLN
;
A
#
# COMPACT_ATOMS: atom_id res chain seq x y z
N MET A 1 -18.27 -13.27 2.78
CA MET A 1 -17.67 -13.93 1.60
C MET A 1 -17.42 -15.40 1.90
N ARG A 2 -17.66 -16.35 0.98
CA ARG A 2 -17.32 -17.76 1.22
C ARG A 2 -15.80 -17.97 1.19
N LEU A 3 -15.30 -18.85 2.05
CA LEU A 3 -13.87 -19.11 2.24
C LEU A 3 -13.17 -19.51 0.92
N GLU A 4 -13.81 -20.36 0.13
CA GLU A 4 -13.32 -20.81 -1.18
C GLU A 4 -13.14 -19.64 -2.15
N THR A 5 -14.15 -18.77 -2.24
CA THR A 5 -14.11 -17.57 -3.08
C THR A 5 -13.02 -16.58 -2.65
N PHE A 6 -12.71 -16.53 -1.36
CA PHE A 6 -11.61 -15.71 -0.85
C PHE A 6 -10.26 -16.22 -1.37
N PHE A 7 -9.98 -17.52 -1.22
CA PHE A 7 -8.72 -18.11 -1.67
C PHE A 7 -8.57 -18.07 -3.20
N GLU A 8 -9.65 -18.25 -3.96
CA GLU A 8 -9.66 -18.11 -5.42
C GLU A 8 -9.32 -16.68 -5.87
N LYS A 9 -9.86 -15.67 -5.18
CA LYS A 9 -9.68 -14.26 -5.54
C LYS A 9 -8.47 -13.63 -4.87
N PHE A 10 -7.73 -14.37 -4.04
CA PHE A 10 -6.66 -13.81 -3.23
C PHE A 10 -5.48 -13.30 -4.06
N ALA A 11 -5.25 -13.82 -5.27
CA ALA A 11 -4.24 -13.28 -6.18
C ALA A 11 -4.44 -11.77 -6.44
N LEU A 12 -5.68 -11.27 -6.36
CA LEU A 12 -6.02 -9.85 -6.50
C LEU A 12 -5.58 -9.01 -5.28
N LEU A 13 -5.41 -9.65 -4.11
CA LEU A 13 -5.01 -9.03 -2.84
C LEU A 13 -3.53 -9.27 -2.50
N ALA A 14 -2.89 -10.26 -3.13
CA ALA A 14 -1.49 -10.63 -2.91
C ALA A 14 -0.50 -9.49 -3.23
N GLY A 15 -0.91 -8.50 -4.03
CA GLY A 15 -0.10 -7.32 -4.33
C GLY A 15 0.08 -6.34 -3.15
N ALA A 16 -0.67 -6.50 -2.05
CA ALA A 16 -0.54 -5.63 -0.88
C ALA A 16 0.77 -5.92 -0.11
N PRO A 17 1.38 -4.91 0.52
CA PRO A 17 2.50 -5.12 1.44
C PRO A 17 2.16 -6.14 2.53
N ASN A 18 3.04 -7.12 2.74
CA ASN A 18 2.89 -8.21 3.71
C ASN A 18 1.64 -9.09 3.52
N ALA A 19 1.00 -9.08 2.34
CA ALA A 19 -0.22 -9.84 2.08
C ALA A 19 -0.05 -11.34 2.31
N VAL A 20 1.03 -11.92 1.77
CA VAL A 20 1.32 -13.35 1.91
C VAL A 20 1.54 -13.74 3.37
N ALA A 21 2.29 -12.93 4.13
CA ALA A 21 2.52 -13.18 5.55
C ALA A 21 1.21 -13.16 6.36
N LYS A 22 0.36 -12.14 6.16
CA LYS A 22 -0.97 -12.05 6.77
C LYS A 22 -1.86 -13.23 6.39
N MET A 23 -1.72 -13.74 5.17
CA MET A 23 -2.47 -14.89 4.69
C MET A 23 -2.07 -16.19 5.37
N ARG A 24 -0.76 -16.46 5.50
CA ARG A 24 -0.28 -17.63 6.24
C ARG A 24 -0.81 -17.62 7.68
N GLU A 25 -0.85 -16.45 8.31
CA GLU A 25 -1.45 -16.30 9.63
C GLU A 25 -2.96 -16.56 9.63
N LEU A 26 -3.70 -16.01 8.67
CA LEU A 26 -5.15 -16.25 8.52
C LEU A 26 -5.47 -17.73 8.33
N VAL A 27 -4.73 -18.44 7.47
CA VAL A 27 -4.88 -19.88 7.24
C VAL A 27 -4.77 -20.65 8.56
N LEU A 28 -3.75 -20.34 9.36
CA LEU A 28 -3.56 -20.97 10.67
C LEU A 28 -4.70 -20.61 11.63
N ARG A 29 -5.12 -19.34 11.69
CA ARG A 29 -6.25 -18.92 12.55
C ARG A 29 -7.53 -19.68 12.20
N LEU A 30 -7.87 -19.78 10.91
CA LEU A 30 -9.03 -20.53 10.43
C LEU A 30 -8.93 -22.03 10.70
N ALA A 31 -7.72 -22.59 10.67
CA ALA A 31 -7.49 -24.00 10.95
C ALA A 31 -7.90 -24.36 12.39
N PHE A 32 -7.62 -23.47 13.35
CA PHE A 32 -7.86 -23.72 14.78
C PHE A 32 -9.11 -23.04 15.34
N SER A 33 -9.78 -22.16 14.57
CA SER A 33 -11.09 -21.59 14.91
C SER A 33 -12.28 -22.38 14.36
N GLY A 34 -12.04 -23.47 13.62
CA GLY A 34 -13.09 -24.26 12.97
C GLY A 34 -13.49 -23.77 11.58
N GLY A 35 -12.96 -22.63 11.13
CA GLY A 35 -13.27 -22.02 9.83
C GLY A 35 -12.92 -22.91 8.62
N LEU A 36 -11.79 -23.62 8.65
CA LEU A 36 -11.44 -24.59 7.58
C LEU A 36 -12.33 -25.84 7.57
N SER A 37 -13.04 -26.10 8.68
CA SER A 37 -13.94 -27.24 8.83
C SER A 37 -15.42 -26.85 8.79
N GLY A 38 -15.73 -25.56 8.55
CA GLY A 38 -17.10 -25.04 8.52
C GLY A 38 -17.84 -25.14 9.86
N LYS A 39 -17.11 -25.16 10.98
CA LYS A 39 -17.66 -25.33 12.32
C LYS A 39 -17.81 -23.99 13.03
N SER A 40 -18.98 -23.76 13.61
CA SER A 40 -19.20 -22.64 14.54
C SER A 40 -18.61 -22.96 15.92
N PRO A 41 -18.22 -21.94 16.70
CA PRO A 41 -17.84 -22.11 18.10
C PRO A 41 -19.01 -22.64 18.93
N ASP A 42 -18.71 -23.48 19.92
CA ASP A 42 -19.60 -23.92 20.97
C ASP A 42 -19.60 -22.93 22.16
N ASP A 43 -20.36 -23.26 23.22
CA ASP A 43 -20.48 -22.42 24.43
C ASP A 43 -19.15 -22.20 25.17
N LYS A 44 -18.11 -23.01 24.87
CA LYS A 44 -16.77 -22.90 25.44
C LYS A 44 -15.81 -22.14 24.52
N GLY A 45 -16.29 -21.62 23.39
CA GLY A 45 -15.50 -20.94 22.38
C GLY A 45 -14.62 -21.87 21.54
N LEU A 46 -14.86 -23.19 21.56
CA LEU A 46 -14.16 -24.18 20.75
C LEU A 46 -15.00 -24.55 19.52
N PRO A 47 -14.40 -24.94 18.39
CA PRO A 47 -15.18 -25.44 17.27
C PRO A 47 -16.05 -26.63 17.68
N SER A 48 -17.31 -26.66 17.24
CA SER A 48 -18.26 -27.70 17.67
C SER A 48 -17.70 -29.13 17.53
N GLY A 49 -17.71 -29.86 18.65
CA GLY A 49 -17.22 -31.24 18.74
C GLY A 49 -15.70 -31.38 18.90
N TRP A 50 -14.98 -30.30 19.18
CA TRP A 50 -13.58 -30.34 19.57
C TRP A 50 -13.44 -30.32 21.09
N GLU A 51 -12.32 -30.84 21.60
CA GLU A 51 -12.02 -30.84 23.03
C GLU A 51 -10.70 -30.13 23.31
N ALA A 52 -10.65 -29.35 24.38
CA ALA A 52 -9.38 -28.80 24.87
C ALA A 52 -8.61 -29.91 25.62
N GLN A 53 -7.40 -30.19 25.15
CA GLN A 53 -6.47 -31.15 25.77
C GLN A 53 -5.17 -30.43 26.15
N THR A 54 -4.44 -30.91 27.15
CA THR A 54 -3.12 -30.35 27.48
C THR A 54 -2.04 -31.00 26.62
N ILE A 55 -0.92 -30.31 26.39
CA ILE A 55 0.22 -30.91 25.69
C ILE A 55 0.73 -32.15 26.44
N GLU A 56 0.69 -32.13 27.77
CA GLU A 56 1.00 -33.30 28.59
C GLU A 56 0.05 -34.48 28.33
N SER A 57 -1.27 -34.25 28.20
CA SER A 57 -2.24 -35.33 28.01
C SER A 57 -2.11 -36.03 26.65
N ILE A 58 -1.65 -35.32 25.62
CA ILE A 58 -1.49 -35.84 24.25
C ILE A 58 -0.11 -36.45 23.95
N CYS A 59 0.87 -36.27 24.84
CA CYS A 59 2.23 -36.79 24.66
C CYS A 59 2.44 -38.12 25.39
N LEU A 60 3.20 -39.04 24.77
CA LEU A 60 3.81 -40.19 25.43
C LEU A 60 5.02 -39.77 26.27
N SER A 61 5.82 -38.82 25.75
CA SER A 61 6.97 -38.28 26.47
C SER A 61 7.28 -36.85 26.02
N ILE A 62 7.70 -36.02 26.96
CA ILE A 62 8.21 -34.67 26.72
C ILE A 62 9.61 -34.62 27.33
N THR A 63 10.63 -34.58 26.49
CA THR A 63 12.03 -34.78 26.90
C THR A 63 12.88 -33.58 26.46
N PRO A 64 13.38 -32.76 27.39
CA PRO A 64 14.41 -31.76 27.08
C PRO A 64 15.70 -32.43 26.63
N GLY A 65 16.44 -31.77 25.74
CA GLY A 65 17.73 -32.27 25.26
C GLY A 65 18.81 -32.25 26.35
N PHE A 66 20.07 -32.31 25.92
CA PHE A 66 21.22 -32.28 26.83
C PHE A 66 22.18 -31.14 26.50
N ALA A 67 22.90 -30.67 27.52
CA ALA A 67 23.84 -29.58 27.37
C ALA A 67 25.15 -30.10 26.79
N CYS A 68 25.73 -29.34 25.86
CA CYS A 68 27.03 -29.66 25.29
C CYS A 68 27.80 -28.38 24.97
N SER A 69 29.01 -28.26 25.54
CA SER A 69 29.95 -27.15 25.36
C SER A 69 30.77 -27.29 24.08
N ARG A 70 31.53 -26.23 23.75
CA ARG A 70 32.45 -26.21 22.60
C ARG A 70 33.59 -27.23 22.72
N SER A 71 34.03 -27.52 23.95
CA SER A 71 35.10 -28.47 24.24
C SER A 71 34.77 -29.94 23.92
N HIS A 72 33.49 -30.26 23.69
CA HIS A 72 33.06 -31.60 23.32
C HIS A 72 32.85 -31.77 21.80
N GLN A 73 33.07 -30.72 21.01
CA GLN A 73 32.87 -30.77 19.57
C GLN A 73 34.05 -31.46 18.90
N VAL A 74 33.77 -32.46 18.07
CA VAL A 74 34.77 -33.25 17.34
C VAL A 74 34.30 -33.42 15.90
N GLU A 75 35.25 -33.50 14.98
CA GLU A 75 34.96 -33.82 13.58
C GLU A 75 34.67 -35.32 13.44
N GLY A 76 33.61 -35.67 12.70
CA GLY A 76 33.16 -37.06 12.53
C GLY A 76 32.43 -37.65 13.74
N GLY A 77 32.03 -36.82 14.72
CA GLY A 77 31.29 -37.24 15.91
C GLY A 77 29.79 -37.40 15.71
N HIS A 78 29.06 -37.63 16.81
CA HIS A 78 27.60 -37.74 16.82
C HIS A 78 26.95 -36.39 16.55
N VAL A 79 25.95 -36.34 15.67
CA VAL A 79 25.26 -35.07 15.36
C VAL A 79 24.41 -34.63 16.55
N HIS A 80 24.52 -33.35 16.88
CA HIS A 80 23.81 -32.72 17.98
C HIS A 80 23.10 -31.44 17.53
N LEU A 81 21.79 -31.57 17.28
CA LEU A 81 20.94 -30.50 16.77
C LEU A 81 20.85 -29.31 17.73
N ARG A 82 20.89 -28.11 17.14
CA ARG A 82 20.84 -26.82 17.82
C ARG A 82 19.62 -26.02 17.34
N THR A 83 19.40 -24.88 17.98
CA THR A 83 18.24 -24.01 17.72
C THR A 83 18.18 -23.44 16.30
N HIS A 84 19.31 -23.34 15.58
CA HIS A 84 19.37 -22.93 14.18
C HIS A 84 18.97 -24.04 13.20
N ASN A 85 18.98 -25.31 13.63
CA ASN A 85 18.52 -26.44 12.81
C ASN A 85 17.00 -26.55 12.72
N ILE A 86 16.25 -25.71 13.45
CA ILE A 86 14.79 -25.62 13.37
C ILE A 86 14.42 -24.37 12.59
N SER A 87 13.77 -24.54 11.44
CA SER A 87 13.28 -23.43 10.62
C SER A 87 12.02 -22.79 11.22
N THR A 88 11.68 -21.58 10.78
CA THR A 88 10.41 -20.93 11.14
C THR A 88 9.20 -21.56 10.45
N LEU A 89 9.44 -22.38 9.41
CA LEU A 89 8.44 -23.02 8.55
C LEU A 89 8.07 -24.45 8.97
N GLY A 90 8.60 -24.95 10.08
CA GLY A 90 8.23 -26.28 10.57
C GLY A 90 9.15 -27.42 10.14
N THR A 91 10.30 -27.13 9.55
CA THR A 91 11.22 -28.11 8.96
C THR A 91 12.60 -28.10 9.63
N LEU A 92 13.34 -29.21 9.47
CA LEU A 92 14.74 -29.30 9.86
C LEU A 92 15.64 -28.67 8.79
N ASN A 93 16.70 -27.98 9.24
CA ASN A 93 17.76 -27.43 8.41
C ASN A 93 19.09 -28.10 8.80
N PHE A 94 19.83 -28.59 7.80
CA PHE A 94 21.09 -29.32 7.97
C PHE A 94 22.32 -28.57 7.41
N ASP A 95 22.18 -27.30 7.02
CA ASP A 95 23.27 -26.47 6.45
C ASP A 95 24.46 -26.36 7.39
N LEU A 96 24.19 -26.37 8.70
CA LEU A 96 25.21 -26.34 9.75
C LEU A 96 24.90 -27.38 10.82
N LEU A 97 25.70 -28.45 10.86
CA LEU A 97 25.62 -29.50 11.86
C LEU A 97 26.77 -29.38 12.87
N VAL A 98 26.43 -29.49 14.16
CA VAL A 98 27.42 -29.61 15.22
C VAL A 98 27.58 -31.08 15.56
N GLN A 99 28.82 -31.57 15.55
CA GLN A 99 29.17 -32.94 15.92
C GLN A 99 29.88 -32.96 17.27
N ILE A 100 29.62 -33.98 18.09
CA ILE A 100 30.13 -34.10 19.45
C ILE A 100 30.72 -35.48 19.71
N ASP A 101 31.63 -35.57 20.68
CA ASP A 101 32.23 -36.84 21.10
C ASP A 101 31.12 -37.86 21.47
N PRO A 102 31.08 -39.05 20.83
CA PRO A 102 30.11 -40.10 21.14
C PRO A 102 30.03 -40.48 22.62
N ASN A 103 31.12 -40.34 23.39
CA ASN A 103 31.13 -40.64 24.82
C ASN A 103 30.37 -39.59 25.67
N LYS A 104 30.04 -38.44 25.09
CA LYS A 104 29.28 -37.35 25.73
C LYS A 104 27.80 -37.35 25.33
N VAL A 105 27.38 -38.32 24.52
CA VAL A 105 26.01 -38.47 24.07
C VAL A 105 25.18 -39.10 25.18
N ASP A 106 24.03 -38.48 25.50
CA ASP A 106 23.02 -39.09 26.37
C ASP A 106 22.20 -40.12 25.56
N PRO A 107 22.30 -41.43 25.86
CA PRO A 107 21.66 -42.48 25.07
C PRO A 107 20.13 -42.38 25.02
N GLN A 108 19.50 -41.72 25.99
CA GLN A 108 18.04 -41.54 26.04
C GLN A 108 17.57 -40.37 25.18
N LYS A 109 18.51 -39.51 24.76
CA LYS A 109 18.27 -38.26 24.01
C LYS A 109 19.07 -38.21 22.70
N SER A 110 19.65 -39.32 22.29
CA SER A 110 20.54 -39.45 21.12
C SER A 110 19.85 -39.88 19.84
N SER A 111 18.55 -40.19 19.90
CA SER A 111 17.75 -40.54 18.73
C SER A 111 16.42 -39.80 18.71
N ILE A 112 16.06 -39.32 17.52
CA ILE A 112 14.77 -38.73 17.19
C ILE A 112 14.11 -39.60 16.12
N ARG A 113 12.82 -39.83 16.25
CA ARG A 113 12.05 -40.73 15.39
C ARG A 113 11.14 -39.93 14.49
N ARG A 114 10.80 -40.49 13.34
CA ARG A 114 9.76 -39.96 12.46
C ARG A 114 8.48 -39.70 13.27
N GLY A 115 7.93 -38.51 13.14
CA GLY A 115 6.74 -38.07 13.86
C GLY A 115 7.02 -37.42 15.22
N ASP A 116 8.24 -37.46 15.72
CA ASP A 116 8.64 -36.62 16.86
C ASP A 116 8.54 -35.14 16.47
N ILE A 117 8.27 -34.29 17.45
CA ILE A 117 8.24 -32.83 17.28
C ILE A 117 9.37 -32.24 18.11
N LEU A 118 10.20 -31.38 17.50
CA LEU A 118 11.20 -30.62 18.24
C LEU A 118 10.71 -29.18 18.43
N PHE A 119 10.63 -28.77 19.68
CA PHE A 119 10.21 -27.43 20.12
C PHE A 119 11.42 -26.66 20.66
N ASN A 120 11.65 -25.45 20.17
CA ASN A 120 12.68 -24.55 20.65
C ASN A 120 12.20 -23.84 21.92
N ASN A 121 12.72 -24.27 23.06
CA ASN A 121 12.37 -23.75 24.37
C ASN A 121 13.29 -22.62 24.87
N THR A 122 14.39 -22.29 24.18
CA THR A 122 15.30 -21.20 24.60
C THR A 122 15.95 -20.52 23.40
N ASN A 123 15.74 -19.21 23.25
CA ASN A 123 16.28 -18.39 22.15
C ASN A 123 16.11 -16.89 22.45
N SER A 124 16.35 -16.01 21.46
CA SER A 124 15.75 -14.67 21.47
C SER A 124 14.24 -14.75 21.58
N GLN A 125 13.62 -13.77 22.25
CA GLN A 125 12.21 -13.81 22.69
C GLN A 125 11.23 -14.11 21.55
N GLU A 126 11.46 -13.54 20.37
CA GLU A 126 10.66 -13.68 19.16
C GLU A 126 10.83 -15.05 18.47
N LEU A 127 11.92 -15.78 18.76
CA LEU A 127 12.24 -17.09 18.17
C LEU A 127 11.89 -18.27 19.08
N VAL A 128 11.56 -18.03 20.36
CA VAL A 128 11.07 -19.09 21.25
C VAL A 128 9.74 -19.62 20.73
N GLY A 129 9.60 -20.95 20.68
CA GLY A 129 8.43 -21.62 20.11
C GLY A 129 8.59 -22.02 18.64
N LYS A 130 9.75 -21.78 18.01
CA LYS A 130 10.08 -22.45 16.73
C LYS A 130 9.94 -23.96 16.92
N THR A 131 9.17 -24.59 16.04
CA THR A 131 8.79 -25.99 16.15
C THR A 131 9.00 -26.65 14.80
N CYS A 132 9.47 -27.89 14.75
CA CYS A 132 9.50 -28.67 13.51
C CYS A 132 9.01 -30.10 13.69
N LEU A 133 8.54 -30.68 12.58
CA LEU A 133 8.22 -32.10 12.48
C LEU A 133 9.47 -32.87 12.04
N VAL A 134 9.78 -33.96 12.74
CA VAL A 134 10.80 -34.91 12.33
C VAL A 134 10.21 -35.84 11.26
N ASP A 135 10.77 -35.80 10.06
CA ASP A 135 10.25 -36.42 8.85
C ASP A 135 10.71 -37.88 8.64
N GLN A 136 11.86 -38.23 9.20
CA GLN A 136 12.44 -39.57 9.19
C GLN A 136 13.18 -39.86 10.50
N ASP A 137 13.62 -41.10 10.67
CA ASP A 137 14.43 -41.47 11.83
C ASP A 137 15.84 -40.92 11.70
N TYR A 138 16.34 -40.29 12.77
CA TYR A 138 17.73 -39.85 12.86
C TYR A 138 18.34 -40.33 14.18
N ASP A 139 19.56 -40.84 14.10
CA ASP A 139 20.38 -41.11 15.28
C ASP A 139 21.09 -39.81 15.71
N TYR A 140 20.33 -38.75 15.97
CA TYR A 140 20.84 -37.43 16.33
C TYR A 140 20.44 -37.06 17.75
N GLY A 141 21.41 -36.50 18.49
CA GLY A 141 21.16 -35.80 19.74
C GLY A 141 20.60 -34.40 19.51
N PHE A 142 20.10 -33.77 20.57
CA PHE A 142 19.59 -32.41 20.50
C PHE A 142 19.86 -31.64 21.79
N SER A 143 20.08 -30.33 21.64
CA SER A 143 20.49 -29.48 22.75
C SER A 143 19.41 -29.32 23.81
N ASN A 144 19.81 -28.98 25.04
CA ASN A 144 18.93 -28.58 26.14
C ASN A 144 18.05 -27.34 25.83
N HIS A 145 18.32 -26.61 24.75
CA HIS A 145 17.47 -25.54 24.22
C HIS A 145 16.40 -26.02 23.24
N LEU A 146 16.32 -27.35 23.05
CA LEU A 146 15.26 -28.04 22.33
C LEU A 146 14.56 -29.05 23.27
N THR A 147 13.24 -29.18 23.12
CA THR A 147 12.41 -30.17 23.78
C THR A 147 11.77 -31.06 22.73
N ARG A 148 11.93 -32.38 22.87
CA ARG A 148 11.28 -33.37 22.02
C ARG A 148 9.91 -33.74 22.60
N LEU A 149 8.88 -33.69 21.77
CA LEU A 149 7.54 -34.18 22.09
C LEU A 149 7.29 -35.43 21.25
N ARG A 150 6.99 -36.55 21.91
CA ARG A 150 6.53 -37.77 21.28
C ARG A 150 5.05 -37.93 21.57
N LEU A 151 4.23 -38.00 20.53
CA LEU A 151 2.77 -37.96 20.66
C LEU A 151 2.18 -39.37 20.84
N LYS A 152 0.99 -39.44 21.47
CA LYS A 152 0.18 -40.66 21.56
C LYS A 152 -0.46 -41.00 20.22
N ASP A 153 -0.83 -42.26 20.05
CA ASP A 153 -1.67 -42.69 18.93
C ASP A 153 -2.98 -41.89 18.90
N GLY A 154 -3.47 -41.57 17.71
CA GLY A 154 -4.65 -40.72 17.53
C GLY A 154 -4.37 -39.22 17.42
N ILE A 155 -3.12 -38.79 17.60
CA ILE A 155 -2.69 -37.40 17.42
C ILE A 155 -1.82 -37.29 16.18
N TYR A 156 -2.16 -36.37 15.28
CA TYR A 156 -1.40 -36.13 14.07
C TYR A 156 -0.31 -35.07 14.32
N PRO A 157 0.99 -35.39 14.17
CA PRO A 157 2.08 -34.47 14.53
C PRO A 157 2.04 -33.13 13.80
N GLY A 158 1.72 -33.12 12.51
CA GLY A 158 1.62 -31.89 11.71
C GLY A 158 0.58 -30.91 12.27
N PHE A 159 -0.50 -31.40 12.89
CA PHE A 159 -1.53 -30.56 13.50
C PHE A 159 -0.98 -29.78 14.69
N VAL A 160 -0.18 -30.44 15.54
CA VAL A 160 0.49 -29.81 16.70
C VAL A 160 1.54 -28.80 16.24
N VAL A 161 2.31 -29.11 15.19
CA VAL A 161 3.31 -28.18 14.63
C VAL A 161 2.65 -26.90 14.12
N PHE A 162 1.53 -26.99 13.40
CA PHE A 162 0.80 -25.80 12.96
C PHE A 162 0.18 -25.01 14.11
N TYR A 163 -0.27 -25.69 15.17
CA TYR A 163 -0.80 -24.99 16.34
C TYR A 163 0.30 -24.20 17.06
N PHE A 164 1.46 -24.80 17.29
CA PHE A 164 2.60 -24.08 17.87
C PHE A 164 3.10 -22.96 16.97
N THR A 165 3.02 -23.13 15.64
CA THR A 165 3.32 -22.06 14.69
C THR A 165 2.34 -20.88 14.85
N LEU A 166 1.04 -21.14 15.00
CA LEU A 166 0.03 -20.11 15.30
C LEU A 166 0.34 -19.39 16.62
N LEU A 167 0.61 -20.15 17.69
CA LEU A 167 0.93 -19.58 19.01
C LEU A 167 2.19 -18.71 18.95
N ARG A 168 3.25 -19.16 18.28
CA ARG A 168 4.46 -18.35 18.08
C ARG A 168 4.16 -17.06 17.32
N ASN A 169 3.47 -17.16 16.18
CA ASN A 169 3.19 -16.00 15.32
C ASN A 169 2.28 -14.96 16.01
N SER A 170 1.38 -15.40 16.90
CA SER A 170 0.55 -14.50 17.74
C SER A 170 1.28 -13.91 18.96
N GLY A 171 2.59 -14.15 19.09
CA GLY A 171 3.39 -13.69 20.22
C GLY A 171 3.01 -14.35 21.55
N TYR A 172 2.32 -15.49 21.52
CA TYR A 172 1.90 -16.21 22.72
C TYR A 172 3.11 -16.67 23.56
N PHE A 173 4.04 -17.38 22.93
CA PHE A 173 5.25 -17.85 23.63
C PHE A 173 6.13 -16.69 24.09
N ALA A 174 6.25 -15.62 23.30
CA ALA A 174 6.99 -14.42 23.68
C ALA A 174 6.49 -13.79 24.99
N ARG A 175 5.18 -13.86 25.26
CA ARG A 175 4.55 -13.38 26.51
C ARG A 175 4.75 -14.34 27.69
N LEU A 176 4.89 -15.64 27.43
CA LEU A 176 5.12 -16.66 28.45
C LEU A 176 6.58 -16.84 28.86
N CYS A 177 7.52 -16.32 28.06
CA CYS A 177 8.94 -16.51 28.31
C CYS A 177 9.39 -15.84 29.61
N THR A 178 10.23 -16.54 30.37
CA THR A 178 11.12 -15.91 31.35
C THR A 178 12.29 -15.28 30.60
N ARG A 179 12.67 -14.04 30.93
CA ARG A 179 13.69 -13.26 30.22
C ARG A 179 14.95 -13.10 31.05
N TRP A 180 16.10 -13.27 30.41
CA TRP A 180 17.43 -12.93 30.90
C TRP A 180 18.13 -12.03 29.87
N ILE A 181 19.35 -11.57 30.19
CA ILE A 181 20.15 -10.77 29.26
C ILE A 181 20.40 -11.61 27.99
N ASN A 182 19.88 -11.13 26.86
CA ASN A 182 20.00 -11.74 25.51
C ASN A 182 19.38 -13.14 25.32
N GLN A 183 18.59 -13.66 26.27
CA GLN A 183 17.92 -14.97 26.12
C GLN A 183 16.54 -14.98 26.79
N ALA A 184 15.64 -15.78 26.24
CA ALA A 184 14.33 -16.05 26.81
C ALA A 184 14.02 -17.54 26.73
N ALA A 185 13.26 -18.07 27.69
CA ALA A 185 12.87 -19.48 27.67
C ALA A 185 11.44 -19.74 28.14
N VAL A 186 10.87 -20.83 27.60
CA VAL A 186 9.66 -21.48 28.10
C VAL A 186 10.09 -22.78 28.76
N ASN A 187 9.86 -22.92 30.07
CA ASN A 187 10.20 -24.16 30.77
C ASN A 187 9.23 -25.30 30.40
N THR A 188 9.61 -26.54 30.72
CA THR A 188 8.85 -27.74 30.35
C THR A 188 7.49 -27.82 31.04
N ASP A 189 7.36 -27.36 32.28
CA ASP A 189 6.09 -27.40 33.02
C ASP A 189 5.05 -26.43 32.44
N THR A 190 5.50 -25.26 31.99
CA THR A 190 4.66 -24.30 31.26
C THR A 190 4.22 -24.90 29.93
N LEU A 191 5.13 -25.55 29.18
CA LEU A 191 4.80 -26.20 27.92
C LEU A 191 3.79 -27.35 28.11
N LYS A 192 3.93 -28.15 29.16
CA LYS A 192 3.02 -29.25 29.51
C LYS A 192 1.58 -28.79 29.74
N LYS A 193 1.43 -27.66 30.44
CA LYS A 193 0.13 -27.07 30.80
C LYS A 193 -0.56 -26.36 29.64
N GLN A 194 0.16 -26.09 28.54
CA GLN A 194 -0.43 -25.49 27.35
C GLN A 194 -1.61 -26.33 26.87
N THR A 195 -2.73 -25.69 26.54
CA THR A 195 -3.89 -26.35 25.95
C THR A 195 -3.83 -26.28 24.43
N ILE A 196 -4.43 -27.28 23.77
CA ILE A 196 -4.63 -27.35 22.32
C ILE A 196 -6.08 -27.77 22.04
N PRO A 197 -6.79 -27.08 21.12
CA PRO A 197 -8.12 -27.49 20.69
C PRO A 197 -7.96 -28.66 19.72
N LEU A 198 -8.48 -29.83 20.08
CA LEU A 198 -8.17 -31.09 19.41
C LEU A 198 -9.44 -31.75 18.81
N PRO A 199 -9.50 -31.91 17.49
CA PRO A 199 -10.53 -32.71 16.83
C PRO A 199 -10.15 -34.20 16.72
N ARG A 200 -11.06 -35.01 16.18
CA ARG A 200 -10.77 -36.43 15.85
C ARG A 200 -9.63 -36.55 14.82
N LEU A 201 -8.86 -37.63 14.88
CA LEU A 201 -7.68 -37.85 14.01
C LEU A 201 -7.96 -37.61 12.51
N ALA A 202 -9.08 -38.11 12.00
CA ALA A 202 -9.45 -37.93 10.59
C ALA A 202 -9.66 -36.46 10.21
N GLU A 203 -10.17 -35.64 11.14
CA GLU A 203 -10.32 -34.19 10.95
C GLU A 203 -8.98 -33.46 11.10
N GLN A 204 -8.12 -33.84 12.05
CA GLN A 204 -6.75 -33.32 12.16
C GLN A 204 -5.98 -33.46 10.84
N LYS A 205 -6.01 -34.66 10.24
CA LYS A 205 -5.35 -34.95 8.94
C LYS A 205 -5.93 -34.10 7.80
N ARG A 206 -7.26 -33.95 7.74
CA ARG A 206 -7.92 -33.10 6.72
C ARG A 206 -7.54 -31.63 6.86
N ILE A 207 -7.49 -31.11 8.10
CA ILE A 207 -7.09 -29.74 8.37
C ILE A 207 -5.64 -29.52 7.94
N VAL A 208 -4.72 -30.41 8.33
CA VAL A 208 -3.31 -30.29 7.92
C VAL A 208 -3.16 -30.31 6.40
N ALA A 209 -3.80 -31.26 5.71
CA ALA A 209 -3.75 -31.32 4.25
C ALA A 209 -4.25 -30.02 3.60
N LYS A 210 -5.31 -29.40 4.16
CA LYS A 210 -5.81 -28.12 3.67
C LYS A 210 -4.88 -26.95 3.99
N VAL A 211 -4.27 -26.92 5.18
CA VAL A 211 -3.26 -25.91 5.53
C VAL A 211 -2.07 -26.02 4.59
N ASP A 212 -1.55 -27.22 4.33
CA ASP A 212 -0.45 -27.46 3.40
C ASP A 212 -0.78 -26.95 1.99
N GLU A 213 -1.96 -27.27 1.47
CA GLU A 213 -2.44 -26.79 0.16
C GLU A 213 -2.43 -25.24 0.08
N LEU A 214 -2.96 -24.59 1.11
CA LEU A 214 -3.07 -23.13 1.17
C LEU A 214 -1.72 -22.44 1.41
N MET A 215 -0.82 -23.07 2.19
CA MET A 215 0.56 -22.60 2.37
C MET A 215 1.34 -22.71 1.06
N ALA A 216 1.19 -23.80 0.31
CA ALA A 216 1.79 -23.95 -1.01
C ALA A 216 1.25 -22.93 -2.02
N LEU A 217 -0.03 -22.54 -1.91
CA LEU A 217 -0.58 -21.42 -2.68
C LEU A 217 0.10 -20.10 -2.30
N CYS A 218 0.30 -19.85 -1.00
CA CYS A 218 1.04 -18.67 -0.52
C CYS A 218 2.46 -18.64 -1.09
N ASP A 219 3.19 -19.76 -1.08
CA ASP A 219 4.54 -19.88 -1.64
C ASP A 219 4.56 -19.53 -3.13
N ARG A 220 3.60 -20.04 -3.92
CA ARG A 220 3.49 -19.74 -5.36
C ARG A 220 3.24 -18.26 -5.62
N LEU A 221 2.34 -17.64 -4.85
CA LEU A 221 2.00 -16.22 -5.01
C LEU A 221 3.19 -15.32 -4.64
N GLU A 222 3.94 -15.68 -3.59
CA GLU A 222 5.16 -14.98 -3.19
C GLU A 222 6.23 -15.06 -4.29
N ALA A 223 6.45 -16.24 -4.86
CA ALA A 223 7.37 -16.43 -5.97
C ALA A 223 6.95 -15.63 -7.22
N GLN A 224 5.66 -15.63 -7.57
CA GLN A 224 5.12 -14.83 -8.68
C GLN A 224 5.30 -13.32 -8.45
N GLN A 225 5.11 -12.85 -7.21
CA GLN A 225 5.34 -11.45 -6.86
C GLN A 225 6.81 -11.07 -7.02
N GLN A 226 7.72 -11.91 -6.52
CA GLN A 226 9.16 -11.68 -6.65
C GLN A 226 9.62 -11.70 -8.12
N GLU A 227 9.09 -12.62 -8.93
CA GLU A 227 9.36 -12.64 -10.37
C GLU A 227 8.84 -11.39 -11.07
N ARG A 228 7.60 -10.97 -10.76
CA ARG A 228 7.01 -9.74 -11.31
C ARG A 228 7.86 -8.52 -10.94
N ASP A 229 8.28 -8.40 -9.69
CA ASP A 229 9.11 -7.28 -9.23
C ASP A 229 10.48 -7.28 -9.91
N THR A 230 11.06 -8.47 -10.14
CA THR A 230 12.32 -8.62 -10.88
C THR A 230 12.16 -8.21 -12.34
N ARG A 231 11.09 -8.66 -13.02
CA ARG A 231 10.79 -8.28 -14.40
C ARG A 231 10.50 -6.78 -14.52
N HIS A 232 9.76 -6.22 -13.57
CA HIS A 232 9.52 -4.78 -13.50
C HIS A 232 10.82 -4.00 -13.33
N ALA A 233 11.73 -4.45 -12.46
CA ALA A 233 13.03 -3.81 -12.29
C ALA A 233 13.90 -3.90 -13.55
N ALA A 234 13.89 -5.03 -14.25
CA ALA A 234 14.63 -5.20 -15.51
C ALA A 234 14.06 -4.31 -16.61
N LEU A 235 12.73 -4.29 -16.77
CA LEU A 235 12.06 -3.44 -17.74
C LEU A 235 12.26 -1.95 -17.41
N ALA A 236 12.17 -1.57 -16.14
CA ALA A 236 12.47 -0.22 -15.68
C ALA A 236 13.87 0.20 -16.13
N ARG A 237 14.90 -0.62 -15.89
CA ARG A 237 16.27 -0.35 -16.38
C ARG A 237 16.34 -0.23 -17.89
N ALA A 238 15.64 -1.09 -18.64
CA ALA A 238 15.60 -1.03 -20.09
C ALA A 238 14.91 0.24 -20.62
N SER A 239 13.78 0.64 -20.03
CA SER A 239 13.07 1.88 -20.36
C SER A 239 13.93 3.11 -20.05
N LEU A 240 14.63 3.10 -18.91
CA LEU A 240 15.58 4.14 -18.54
C LEU A 240 16.74 4.22 -19.53
N SER A 241 17.30 3.08 -19.97
CA SER A 241 18.34 3.04 -21.00
C SER A 241 17.84 3.59 -22.33
N ARG A 242 16.65 3.17 -22.78
CA ARG A 242 16.06 3.62 -24.05
C ARG A 242 15.76 5.11 -24.05
N PHE A 243 15.24 5.64 -22.94
CA PHE A 243 15.05 7.08 -22.79
C PHE A 243 16.40 7.81 -22.71
N ALA A 244 17.42 7.18 -22.11
CA ALA A 244 18.75 7.75 -22.04
C ALA A 244 19.49 7.79 -23.39
N GLU A 245 19.15 6.91 -24.31
CA GLU A 245 19.62 6.93 -25.69
C GLU A 245 18.80 7.92 -26.54
N ALA A 246 17.47 7.90 -26.39
CA ALA A 246 16.55 8.70 -27.18
C ALA A 246 15.49 9.36 -26.27
N PRO A 247 15.67 10.61 -25.86
CA PRO A 247 14.83 11.31 -24.89
C PRO A 247 13.57 11.91 -25.54
N THR A 248 12.86 11.13 -26.35
CA THR A 248 11.66 11.58 -27.06
C THR A 248 10.44 11.63 -26.14
N PRO A 249 9.40 12.44 -26.45
CA PRO A 249 8.14 12.41 -25.73
C PRO A 249 7.55 10.99 -25.63
N ALA A 250 7.66 10.17 -26.69
CA ALA A 250 7.19 8.79 -26.68
C ALA A 250 7.96 7.90 -25.68
N ASN A 251 9.27 8.09 -25.54
CA ASN A 251 10.06 7.37 -24.54
C ASN A 251 9.81 7.90 -23.12
N LEU A 252 9.52 9.20 -22.98
CA LEU A 252 9.09 9.80 -21.73
C LEU A 252 7.74 9.23 -21.27
N ASP A 253 6.76 9.13 -22.16
CA ASP A 253 5.44 8.55 -21.85
C ASP A 253 5.57 7.09 -21.41
N PHE A 254 6.51 6.35 -22.01
CA PHE A 254 6.82 4.97 -21.61
C PHE A 254 7.39 4.87 -20.19
N LEU A 255 8.18 5.86 -19.74
CA LEU A 255 8.74 5.90 -18.38
C LEU A 255 7.68 6.09 -17.30
N PHE A 256 6.59 6.80 -17.61
CA PHE A 256 5.51 7.10 -16.67
C PHE A 256 4.28 6.21 -16.87
N HIS A 257 4.39 5.15 -17.69
CA HIS A 257 3.27 4.27 -17.98
C HIS A 257 2.89 3.39 -16.76
N GLN A 258 1.60 3.32 -16.45
CA GLN A 258 1.09 2.67 -15.23
C GLN A 258 1.38 1.17 -15.16
N SER A 259 1.56 0.50 -16.31
CA SER A 259 1.82 -0.94 -16.36
C SER A 259 3.25 -1.33 -15.96
N TYR A 260 4.18 -0.37 -15.82
CA TYR A 260 5.60 -0.63 -15.62
C TYR A 260 6.15 0.27 -14.50
N PRO A 261 5.95 -0.08 -13.23
CA PRO A 261 6.36 0.78 -12.13
C PRO A 261 7.88 0.81 -12.02
N ILE A 262 8.51 1.82 -12.60
CA ILE A 262 9.84 2.27 -12.22
C ILE A 262 9.72 2.91 -10.85
N THR A 263 10.64 2.63 -9.93
CA THR A 263 10.58 3.26 -8.61
C THR A 263 10.73 4.78 -8.78
N PRO A 264 10.01 5.61 -7.99
CA PRO A 264 10.19 7.06 -8.02
C PRO A 264 11.67 7.46 -7.87
N ALA A 265 12.41 6.76 -7.00
CA ALA A 265 13.83 7.01 -6.79
C ALA A 265 14.69 6.80 -8.06
N ASP A 266 14.44 5.73 -8.83
CA ASP A 266 15.20 5.45 -10.05
C ASP A 266 14.81 6.40 -11.20
N LEU A 267 13.55 6.84 -11.24
CA LEU A 267 13.11 7.91 -12.16
C LEU A 267 13.87 9.21 -11.88
N ARG A 268 13.97 9.64 -10.61
CA ARG A 268 14.70 10.87 -10.24
C ARG A 268 16.15 10.82 -10.68
N LYS A 269 16.85 9.72 -10.40
CA LYS A 269 18.26 9.53 -10.83
C LYS A 269 18.40 9.67 -12.34
N SER A 270 17.50 9.07 -13.09
CA SER A 270 17.58 9.06 -14.55
C SER A 270 17.27 10.41 -15.17
N ILE A 271 16.29 11.13 -14.63
CA ILE A 271 16.00 12.53 -15.03
C ILE A 271 17.26 13.39 -14.84
N LEU A 272 17.93 13.25 -13.69
CA LEU A 272 19.15 14.01 -13.39
C LEU A 272 20.32 13.64 -14.31
N THR A 273 20.53 12.35 -14.60
CA THR A 273 21.55 11.90 -15.58
C THR A 273 21.31 12.55 -16.94
N LEU A 274 20.06 12.61 -17.40
CA LEU A 274 19.75 13.13 -18.73
C LEU A 274 19.79 14.63 -18.83
N ALA A 275 19.48 15.31 -17.74
CA ALA A 275 19.69 16.74 -17.62
C ALA A 275 21.17 17.10 -17.83
N VAL A 276 22.12 16.37 -17.24
CA VAL A 276 23.56 16.69 -17.32
C VAL A 276 24.27 16.12 -18.56
N GLN A 277 23.61 15.25 -19.32
CA GLN A 277 24.09 14.77 -20.63
C GLN A 277 23.55 15.62 -21.80
N GLY A 278 22.74 16.64 -21.52
CA GLY A 278 22.10 17.48 -22.54
C GLY A 278 21.09 16.74 -23.41
N LYS A 279 20.52 15.66 -22.87
CA LYS A 279 19.51 14.86 -23.55
C LYS A 279 18.09 15.30 -23.16
N LEU A 280 17.92 16.08 -22.11
CA LEU A 280 16.58 16.34 -21.59
C LEU A 280 15.78 17.40 -22.39
N VAL A 281 16.47 18.32 -23.06
CA VAL A 281 15.86 19.41 -23.84
C VAL A 281 16.58 19.57 -25.19
N PRO A 282 15.91 20.06 -26.25
CA PRO A 282 16.57 20.36 -27.52
C PRO A 282 17.62 21.48 -27.40
N GLN A 283 18.72 21.35 -28.14
CA GLN A 283 19.74 22.40 -28.28
C GLN A 283 19.27 23.49 -29.25
N ASP A 284 19.62 24.75 -28.95
CA ASP A 284 19.35 25.89 -29.83
C ASP A 284 20.65 26.39 -30.49
N PRO A 285 20.77 26.35 -31.83
CA PRO A 285 21.95 26.87 -32.54
C PRO A 285 22.20 28.36 -32.36
N SER A 286 21.25 29.14 -31.83
CA SER A 286 21.43 30.56 -31.50
C SER A 286 22.00 30.81 -30.10
N ASP A 287 22.03 29.78 -29.23
CA ASP A 287 22.52 29.93 -27.86
C ASP A 287 24.02 30.27 -27.80
N GLU A 288 24.42 31.09 -26.85
CA GLU A 288 25.82 31.41 -26.62
C GLU A 288 26.60 30.19 -26.08
N PRO A 289 27.78 29.86 -26.62
CA PRO A 289 28.55 28.70 -26.15
C PRO A 289 28.99 28.77 -24.68
N ALA A 290 29.04 27.62 -24.01
CA ALA A 290 29.47 27.51 -22.62
C ALA A 290 30.89 28.05 -22.37
N ALA A 291 31.78 27.94 -23.35
CA ALA A 291 33.12 28.53 -23.34
C ALA A 291 33.12 30.02 -22.94
N ALA A 292 32.16 30.79 -23.46
CA ALA A 292 32.04 32.22 -23.17
C ALA A 292 31.57 32.49 -21.73
N LEU A 293 30.71 31.61 -21.19
CA LEU A 293 30.27 31.67 -19.78
C LEU A 293 31.42 31.37 -18.83
N ILE A 294 32.20 30.32 -19.13
CA ILE A 294 33.36 29.92 -18.34
C ILE A 294 34.42 31.03 -18.37
N ALA A 295 34.72 31.59 -19.54
CA ALA A 295 35.68 32.69 -19.67
C ALA A 295 35.26 33.93 -18.85
N ARG A 296 33.97 34.30 -18.87
CA ARG A 296 33.45 35.40 -18.04
C ARG A 296 33.50 35.10 -16.55
N ALA A 297 33.20 33.87 -16.14
CA ALA A 297 33.33 33.46 -14.74
C ALA A 297 34.78 33.52 -14.24
N GLN A 298 35.73 33.11 -15.08
CA GLN A 298 37.16 33.21 -14.78
C GLN A 298 37.64 34.66 -14.69
N ALA A 299 37.20 35.53 -15.60
CA ALA A 299 37.51 36.95 -15.58
C ALA A 299 36.94 37.64 -14.32
N GLU A 300 35.69 37.35 -13.97
CA GLU A 300 35.06 37.86 -12.75
C GLU A 300 35.85 37.45 -11.50
N ARG A 301 36.31 36.20 -11.42
CA ARG A 301 37.16 35.74 -10.32
C ARG A 301 38.50 36.47 -10.29
N GLU A 302 39.14 36.65 -11.44
CA GLU A 302 40.44 37.33 -11.51
C GLU A 302 40.33 38.80 -11.06
N ASP A 303 39.23 39.48 -11.38
CA ASP A 303 38.98 40.84 -10.90
C ASP A 303 38.75 40.89 -9.39
N LEU A 304 38.04 39.92 -8.81
CA LEU A 304 37.91 39.79 -7.35
C LEU A 304 39.26 39.52 -6.65
N ILE A 305 40.15 38.78 -7.30
CA ILE A 305 41.52 38.54 -6.82
C ILE A 305 42.34 39.83 -6.86
N LYS A 306 42.28 40.60 -7.95
CA LYS A 306 42.97 41.89 -8.08
C LYS A 306 42.49 42.91 -7.05
N GLN A 307 41.20 42.89 -6.71
CA GLN A 307 40.60 43.73 -5.66
C GLN A 307 40.92 43.25 -4.23
N GLY A 308 41.58 42.09 -4.07
CA GLY A 308 41.91 41.53 -2.76
C GLY A 308 40.72 40.94 -1.99
N LEU A 309 39.55 40.81 -2.63
CA LEU A 309 38.33 40.25 -2.02
C LEU A 309 38.37 38.71 -1.95
N VAL A 310 39.14 38.08 -2.85
CA VAL A 310 39.32 36.62 -2.90
C VAL A 310 40.81 36.28 -3.00
N LYS A 311 41.25 35.25 -2.28
CA LYS A 311 42.64 34.76 -2.37
C LYS A 311 42.85 33.95 -3.65
N ARG A 312 44.01 34.12 -4.30
CA ARG A 312 44.40 33.31 -5.45
C ARG A 312 44.44 31.82 -5.05
N PRO A 313 43.67 30.95 -5.72
CA PRO A 313 43.65 29.54 -5.36
C PRO A 313 44.94 28.82 -5.75
N LYS A 314 45.26 27.71 -5.07
CA LYS A 314 46.36 26.82 -5.48
C LYS A 314 46.05 26.22 -6.86
N ALA A 315 47.05 26.19 -7.74
CA ALA A 315 46.95 25.57 -9.06
C ALA A 315 46.59 24.09 -8.95
N LEU A 316 45.64 23.64 -9.76
CA LEU A 316 45.18 22.25 -9.82
C LEU A 316 45.87 21.54 -10.98
N SER A 317 46.27 20.28 -10.78
CA SER A 317 46.77 19.41 -11.85
C SER A 317 45.61 18.71 -12.59
N GLY A 318 45.73 18.54 -13.91
CA GLY A 318 44.73 17.87 -14.76
C GLY A 318 43.84 18.84 -15.55
N ASN A 319 43.23 18.35 -16.63
CA ASN A 319 42.46 19.13 -17.61
C ASN A 319 40.97 19.32 -17.24
N GLY A 320 40.49 18.78 -16.12
CA GLY A 320 39.08 18.93 -15.71
C GLY A 320 38.10 18.08 -16.51
N ILE A 321 38.60 17.05 -17.20
CA ILE A 321 37.80 16.08 -17.96
C ILE A 321 37.62 14.83 -17.07
N PRO A 322 36.40 14.26 -16.97
CA PRO A 322 36.18 13.03 -16.21
C PRO A 322 36.88 11.83 -16.88
N ASP A 323 37.27 10.82 -16.07
CA ASP A 323 37.95 9.61 -16.57
C ASP A 323 37.09 8.78 -17.55
N GLU A 324 35.76 8.84 -17.40
CA GLU A 324 34.77 8.27 -18.32
C GLU A 324 34.28 9.39 -19.25
N VAL A 325 34.62 9.31 -20.55
CA VAL A 325 34.27 10.34 -21.54
C VAL A 325 32.80 10.20 -21.91
N ILE A 326 31.99 11.16 -21.48
CA ILE A 326 30.62 11.36 -21.95
C ILE A 326 30.70 12.33 -23.13
N GLU A 327 30.11 11.95 -24.28
CA GLU A 327 29.92 12.88 -25.39
C GLU A 327 28.96 14.00 -24.97
N LEU A 328 29.46 15.23 -24.98
CA LEU A 328 28.65 16.42 -24.72
C LEU A 328 28.01 16.93 -26.01
N PRO A 329 26.81 17.52 -25.95
CA PRO A 329 26.22 18.20 -27.09
C PRO A 329 27.08 19.36 -27.61
N PRO A 330 26.86 19.81 -28.86
CA PRO A 330 27.50 21.02 -29.37
C PRO A 330 27.31 22.20 -28.41
N LYS A 331 28.36 23.03 -28.25
CA LYS A 331 28.41 24.23 -27.38
C LYS A 331 28.43 23.99 -25.87
N TRP A 332 28.34 22.74 -25.42
CA TRP A 332 28.60 22.38 -24.04
C TRP A 332 30.09 22.22 -23.80
N GLU A 333 30.52 22.43 -22.56
CA GLU A 333 31.92 22.26 -22.18
C GLU A 333 32.04 21.68 -20.78
N PHE A 334 32.99 20.76 -20.59
CA PHE A 334 33.41 20.36 -19.26
C PHE A 334 34.37 21.40 -18.69
N CYS A 335 34.15 21.80 -17.45
CA CYS A 335 35.11 22.58 -16.70
C CYS A 335 35.25 22.01 -15.28
N ARG A 336 36.31 22.40 -14.57
CA ARG A 336 36.37 22.14 -13.13
C ARG A 336 35.34 23.04 -12.45
N LEU A 337 34.78 22.58 -11.34
CA LEU A 337 33.92 23.40 -10.49
C LEU A 337 34.64 24.70 -10.08
N ASP A 338 35.96 24.64 -9.91
CA ASP A 338 36.79 25.82 -9.63
C ASP A 338 36.77 26.88 -10.75
N ASP A 339 36.64 26.47 -12.01
CA ASP A 339 36.70 27.38 -13.17
C ASP A 339 35.48 28.30 -13.27
N ILE A 340 34.36 27.90 -12.67
CA ILE A 340 33.10 28.67 -12.61
C ILE A 340 32.79 29.23 -11.21
N ALA A 341 33.67 28.98 -10.24
CA ALA A 341 33.50 29.42 -8.86
C ALA A 341 34.30 30.68 -8.55
N LYS A 342 33.68 31.67 -7.90
CA LYS A 342 34.35 32.81 -7.28
C LYS A 342 35.16 32.37 -6.06
N LYS A 343 34.59 31.48 -5.24
CA LYS A 343 35.18 31.01 -3.98
C LYS A 343 34.62 29.63 -3.62
N ILE A 344 35.49 28.70 -3.28
CA ILE A 344 35.12 27.40 -2.69
C ILE A 344 35.88 27.27 -1.37
N THR A 345 35.15 27.12 -0.27
CA THR A 345 35.72 27.02 1.08
C THR A 345 34.91 26.07 1.95
N ASP A 346 35.51 25.53 3.01
CA ASP A 346 34.76 24.90 4.10
C ASP A 346 34.39 25.94 5.16
N GLY A 347 33.47 25.54 6.05
CA GLY A 347 33.08 26.32 7.22
C GLY A 347 34.20 26.47 8.26
N GLU A 348 33.82 26.95 9.45
CA GLU A 348 34.73 27.23 10.56
C GLU A 348 35.42 25.96 11.09
N HIS A 349 36.73 26.07 11.36
CA HIS A 349 37.58 25.00 11.88
C HIS A 349 37.69 25.05 13.40
N ALA A 350 37.59 26.24 13.99
CA ALA A 350 37.46 26.41 15.43
C ALA A 350 36.05 26.00 15.90
N THR A 351 35.94 25.52 17.13
CA THR A 351 34.62 25.23 17.72
C THR A 351 33.88 26.55 17.97
N PRO A 352 32.72 26.79 17.33
CA PRO A 352 32.00 28.05 17.54
C PRO A 352 31.37 28.14 18.93
N LYS A 353 31.28 29.37 19.46
CA LYS A 353 30.52 29.63 20.70
C LYS A 353 29.01 29.58 20.39
N ARG A 354 28.37 28.47 20.79
CA ARG A 354 26.94 28.26 20.59
C ARG A 354 26.09 29.06 21.58
N GLU A 355 24.93 29.50 21.11
CA GLU A 355 23.89 30.18 21.90
C GLU A 355 22.54 29.52 21.70
N GLU A 356 21.55 29.85 22.53
CA GLU A 356 20.18 29.30 22.42
C GLU A 356 19.40 29.92 21.24
N HIS A 357 19.74 31.14 20.85
CA HIS A 357 19.06 31.92 19.81
C HIS A 357 20.09 32.76 19.04
N GLY A 358 19.75 33.21 17.83
CA GLY A 358 20.61 34.07 17.03
C GLY A 358 20.68 33.62 15.57
N TYR A 359 21.88 33.59 15.01
CA TYR A 359 22.12 33.17 13.63
C TYR A 359 22.29 31.65 13.57
N PHE A 360 21.81 31.03 12.49
CA PHE A 360 21.87 29.58 12.32
C PHE A 360 23.31 29.12 12.08
N LEU A 361 23.76 28.12 12.82
CA LEU A 361 25.03 27.46 12.64
C LEU A 361 24.81 26.10 11.97
N LEU A 362 25.01 26.09 10.65
CA LEU A 362 24.81 24.93 9.80
C LEU A 362 25.98 23.94 9.92
N SER A 363 25.63 22.66 9.93
CA SER A 363 26.56 21.54 9.77
C SER A 363 26.05 20.60 8.68
N ALA A 364 26.79 19.52 8.39
CA ALA A 364 26.35 18.50 7.43
C ALA A 364 24.94 17.95 7.69
N ARG A 365 24.43 18.00 8.94
CA ARG A 365 23.08 17.54 9.29
C ARG A 365 21.96 18.40 8.67
N ASN A 366 22.27 19.68 8.45
CA ASN A 366 21.32 20.69 7.95
C ASN A 366 21.28 20.72 6.43
N VAL A 367 22.32 20.26 5.73
CA VAL A 367 22.35 20.21 4.27
C VAL A 367 21.57 18.97 3.80
N ARG A 368 20.41 19.18 3.18
CA ARG A 368 19.57 18.14 2.56
C ARG A 368 19.50 18.37 1.05
N ASP A 369 19.20 17.31 0.30
CA ASP A 369 19.10 17.43 -1.14
C ASP A 369 17.93 18.34 -1.53
N GLY A 370 18.27 19.54 -2.03
CA GLY A 370 17.33 20.56 -2.48
C GLY A 370 16.91 21.59 -1.42
N PHE A 371 17.23 21.42 -0.14
CA PHE A 371 16.84 22.39 0.91
C PHE A 371 17.77 22.38 2.12
N ILE A 372 17.72 23.46 2.91
CA ILE A 372 18.41 23.57 4.19
C ILE A 372 17.41 23.25 5.31
N ASP A 373 17.70 22.23 6.10
CA ASP A 373 16.88 21.81 7.24
C ASP A 373 17.30 22.57 8.51
N VAL A 374 16.43 23.47 8.95
CA VAL A 374 16.60 24.27 10.18
C VAL A 374 15.74 23.77 11.35
N GLY A 375 15.10 22.59 11.23
CA GLY A 375 14.31 22.00 12.32
C GLY A 375 15.17 21.54 13.51
N ASP A 376 16.42 21.13 13.24
CA ASP A 376 17.44 20.75 14.22
C ASP A 376 18.78 21.45 13.93
N VAL A 377 18.93 22.66 14.47
CA VAL A 377 20.02 23.58 14.15
C VAL A 377 20.58 24.26 15.41
N ASP A 378 21.90 24.47 15.43
CA ASP A 378 22.57 25.23 16.49
C ASP A 378 22.50 26.74 16.18
N TYR A 379 22.63 27.60 17.18
CA TYR A 379 22.72 29.05 16.98
C TYR A 379 24.06 29.63 17.43
N VAL A 380 24.43 30.78 16.87
CA VAL A 380 25.55 31.62 17.33
C VAL A 380 25.10 33.07 17.47
N GLY A 381 25.69 33.78 18.42
CA GLY A 381 25.49 35.22 18.61
C GLY A 381 26.12 36.06 17.49
N HIS A 382 25.81 37.36 17.48
CA HIS A 382 26.24 38.28 16.41
C HIS A 382 27.76 38.40 16.26
N GLU A 383 28.51 38.50 17.37
CA GLU A 383 29.98 38.60 17.32
C GLU A 383 30.62 37.37 16.66
N GLU A 384 30.12 36.18 17.02
CA GLU A 384 30.62 34.91 16.50
C GLU A 384 30.22 34.71 15.03
N PHE A 385 29.01 35.14 14.66
CA PHE A 385 28.55 35.19 13.27
C PHE A 385 29.45 36.06 12.38
N GLU A 386 29.73 37.30 12.80
CA GLU A 386 30.63 38.21 12.07
C GLU A 386 32.06 37.65 11.98
N ARG A 387 32.53 36.96 13.02
CA ARG A 387 33.83 36.28 13.02
C ARG A 387 33.90 35.17 11.97
N ILE A 388 32.89 34.31 11.92
CA ILE A 388 32.83 33.17 10.97
C ILE A 388 32.66 33.66 9.53
N ARG A 389 31.85 34.71 9.29
CA ARG A 389 31.62 35.27 7.95
C ARG A 389 32.89 35.76 7.26
N LYS A 390 33.89 36.24 8.01
CA LYS A 390 35.20 36.61 7.43
C LYS A 390 35.84 35.47 6.62
N ARG A 391 35.61 34.22 7.03
CA ARG A 391 36.06 33.03 6.31
C ARG A 391 34.98 32.52 5.34
N CYS A 392 33.76 32.34 5.83
CA CYS A 392 32.69 31.65 5.11
C CYS A 392 31.38 32.42 5.22
N ASP A 393 30.96 33.01 4.11
CA ASP A 393 29.93 34.04 3.99
C ASP A 393 28.81 33.59 3.04
N PRO A 394 28.02 32.55 3.36
CA PRO A 394 26.97 32.09 2.45
C PRO A 394 25.94 33.20 2.17
N ASP A 395 25.66 33.42 0.88
CA ASP A 395 24.67 34.34 0.36
C ASP A 395 23.61 33.59 -0.47
N ALA A 396 22.41 34.13 -0.57
CA ALA A 396 21.28 33.59 -1.32
C ALA A 396 21.70 33.20 -2.74
N GLY A 397 21.36 31.98 -3.15
CA GLY A 397 21.74 31.38 -4.41
C GLY A 397 23.14 30.73 -4.42
N ASP A 398 23.93 30.80 -3.36
CA ASP A 398 25.15 29.99 -3.24
C ASP A 398 24.80 28.51 -2.98
N ILE A 399 25.77 27.62 -3.19
CA ILE A 399 25.57 26.18 -3.02
C ILE A 399 26.30 25.67 -1.77
N LEU A 400 25.61 24.88 -0.97
CA LEU A 400 26.17 24.12 0.14
C LEU A 400 26.31 22.64 -0.25
N LEU A 401 27.47 22.05 0.07
CA LEU A 401 27.76 20.64 -0.12
C LEU A 401 28.14 20.00 1.22
N SER A 402 27.53 18.88 1.60
CA SER A 402 27.93 18.15 2.80
C SER A 402 29.27 17.43 2.62
N CYS A 403 30.20 17.66 3.55
CA CYS A 403 31.57 17.15 3.47
C CYS A 403 31.87 16.01 4.43
N SER A 404 31.04 15.79 5.46
CA SER A 404 31.23 14.77 6.49
C SER A 404 29.95 13.99 6.77
N GLY A 405 30.07 12.68 7.01
CA GLY A 405 28.92 11.82 7.29
C GLY A 405 28.14 11.46 6.02
N SER A 406 26.97 12.09 5.80
CA SER A 406 26.21 11.94 4.54
C SER A 406 26.81 12.80 3.43
N VAL A 407 28.03 12.47 3.01
CA VAL A 407 28.80 13.21 1.99
C VAL A 407 28.05 13.30 0.66
N GLY A 408 28.02 14.48 0.06
CA GLY A 408 27.50 14.71 -1.29
C GLY A 408 26.09 15.31 -1.37
N ARG A 409 25.42 15.58 -0.24
CA ARG A 409 24.13 16.28 -0.24
C ARG A 409 24.31 17.74 -0.65
N VAL A 410 23.36 18.25 -1.42
CA VAL A 410 23.46 19.59 -2.03
C VAL A 410 22.23 20.43 -1.71
N ALA A 411 22.43 21.64 -1.20
CA ALA A 411 21.37 22.62 -0.97
C ALA A 411 21.73 23.99 -1.58
N ILE A 412 20.72 24.75 -1.98
CA ILE A 412 20.86 26.15 -2.37
C ILE A 412 20.60 27.00 -1.12
N VAL A 413 21.44 28.01 -0.88
CA VAL A 413 21.21 28.99 0.16
C VAL A 413 19.98 29.82 -0.20
N ASP A 414 18.97 29.79 0.66
CA ASP A 414 17.65 30.40 0.43
C ASP A 414 17.52 31.83 0.97
N ALA A 415 18.43 32.26 1.85
CA ALA A 415 18.40 33.57 2.46
C ALA A 415 19.81 34.13 2.75
N ASP A 416 20.01 35.41 2.42
CA ASP A 416 21.24 36.14 2.72
C ASP A 416 21.44 36.33 4.23
N ASN A 417 22.70 36.31 4.68
CA ASN A 417 23.11 36.72 6.03
C ASN A 417 22.43 35.98 7.19
N LYS A 418 21.88 34.78 6.98
CA LYS A 418 21.27 33.98 8.06
C LYS A 418 22.15 32.86 8.58
N TYR A 419 23.15 32.45 7.79
CA TYR A 419 23.86 31.20 8.01
C TYR A 419 25.34 31.42 8.31
N SER A 420 25.78 30.83 9.41
CA SER A 420 27.16 30.42 9.67
C SER A 420 27.29 28.93 9.39
N MET A 421 28.49 28.43 9.14
CA MET A 421 28.68 26.99 8.94
C MET A 421 30.00 26.49 9.51
N VAL A 422 29.99 25.23 9.97
CA VAL A 422 31.19 24.52 10.43
C VAL A 422 31.82 23.69 9.32
N ARG A 423 33.05 23.22 9.53
CA ARG A 423 33.86 22.45 8.57
C ARG A 423 33.16 21.24 7.90
N SER A 424 32.11 20.69 8.50
CA SER A 424 31.39 19.53 7.95
C SER A 424 30.57 19.84 6.69
N ALA A 425 30.48 21.11 6.28
CA ALA A 425 29.92 21.52 4.99
C ALA A 425 30.87 22.47 4.24
N ALA A 426 30.77 22.47 2.92
CA ALA A 426 31.48 23.39 2.02
C ALA A 426 30.52 24.38 1.36
N LEU A 427 31.00 25.60 1.18
CA LEU A 427 30.38 26.68 0.44
C LEU A 427 31.00 26.77 -0.94
N ILE A 428 30.15 26.82 -1.96
CA ILE A 428 30.50 27.04 -3.37
C ILE A 428 29.81 28.32 -3.83
N LYS A 429 30.56 29.41 -3.87
CA LYS A 429 30.13 30.68 -4.47
C LYS A 429 30.46 30.67 -5.96
N HIS A 430 29.47 30.47 -6.81
CA HIS A 430 29.65 30.44 -8.26
C HIS A 430 29.37 31.79 -8.93
N SER A 431 29.78 31.92 -10.20
CA SER A 431 29.42 33.06 -11.02
C SER A 431 27.93 33.01 -11.41
N LYS A 432 27.05 33.50 -10.53
CA LYS A 432 25.58 33.50 -10.71
C LYS A 432 25.10 34.16 -12.01
N ALA A 433 25.91 35.07 -12.58
CA ALA A 433 25.61 35.71 -13.86
C ALA A 433 25.81 34.78 -15.07
N ASN A 434 26.67 33.75 -14.93
CA ASN A 434 27.09 32.86 -16.00
C ASN A 434 26.63 31.41 -15.78
N VAL A 435 26.32 31.04 -14.54
CA VAL A 435 25.86 29.70 -14.16
C VAL A 435 24.64 29.85 -13.25
N ASP A 436 23.55 29.19 -13.63
CA ASP A 436 22.32 29.14 -12.86
C ASP A 436 22.50 28.27 -11.60
N SER A 437 22.12 28.79 -10.43
CA SER A 437 22.26 28.10 -9.14
C SER A 437 21.51 26.77 -9.12
N SER A 438 20.32 26.72 -9.69
CA SER A 438 19.47 25.53 -9.70
C SER A 438 20.06 24.47 -10.62
N TYR A 439 20.58 24.88 -11.78
CA TYR A 439 21.31 23.97 -12.68
C TYR A 439 22.55 23.39 -11.99
N LEU A 440 23.37 24.22 -11.33
CA LEU A 440 24.56 23.73 -10.64
C LEU A 440 24.23 22.77 -9.50
N ALA A 441 23.19 23.09 -8.70
CA ALA A 441 22.70 22.20 -7.64
C ALA A 441 22.17 20.87 -8.20
N LEU A 442 21.51 20.92 -9.36
CA LEU A 442 21.06 19.73 -10.08
C LEU A 442 22.25 18.89 -10.56
N ALA A 443 23.23 19.52 -11.21
CA ALA A 443 24.40 18.85 -11.73
C ALA A 443 25.17 18.13 -10.63
N LEU A 444 25.42 18.79 -9.49
CA LEU A 444 26.08 18.19 -8.34
C LEU A 444 25.32 16.99 -7.74
N ARG A 445 23.98 16.95 -7.86
CA ARG A 445 23.14 15.81 -7.43
C ARG A 445 23.05 14.69 -8.47
N SER A 446 23.51 14.91 -9.70
CA SER A 446 23.46 13.89 -10.75
C SER A 446 24.27 12.66 -10.37
N PRO A 447 23.86 11.44 -10.80
CA PRO A 447 24.60 10.22 -10.50
C PRO A 447 26.07 10.26 -10.90
N ASP A 448 26.42 10.97 -11.98
CA ASP A 448 27.80 11.05 -12.48
C ASP A 448 28.69 11.86 -11.54
N LEU A 449 28.24 13.03 -11.07
CA LEU A 449 28.99 13.87 -10.14
C LEU A 449 28.98 13.29 -8.72
N GLN A 450 27.90 12.63 -8.31
CA GLN A 450 27.87 11.86 -7.07
C GLN A 450 28.90 10.72 -7.08
N ARG A 451 29.10 10.04 -8.22
CA ARG A 451 30.20 9.04 -8.36
C ARG A 451 31.58 9.69 -8.21
N GLN A 452 31.81 10.87 -8.79
CA GLN A 452 33.08 11.61 -8.60
C GLN A 452 33.32 11.98 -7.13
N ILE A 453 32.29 12.47 -6.44
CA ILE A 453 32.33 12.82 -5.01
C ILE A 453 32.65 11.57 -4.16
N GLN A 454 31.96 10.46 -4.42
CA GLN A 454 32.15 9.21 -3.67
C GLN A 454 33.54 8.60 -3.90
N ARG A 455 34.04 8.56 -5.14
CA ARG A 455 35.41 8.08 -5.45
C ARG A 455 36.49 8.92 -4.75
N SER A 456 36.22 10.20 -4.52
CA SER A 456 37.15 11.13 -3.86
C SER A 456 37.03 11.14 -2.33
N SER A 457 36.03 10.45 -1.77
CA SER A 457 35.79 10.39 -0.32
C SER A 457 36.71 9.36 0.33
N LYS A 458 37.42 9.74 1.40
CA LYS A 458 38.25 8.79 2.16
C LYS A 458 37.39 8.05 3.18
N GLN A 459 37.42 6.71 3.16
CA GLN A 459 36.71 5.86 4.12
C GLN A 459 37.70 5.27 5.15
N SER A 460 38.01 6.00 6.22
CA SER A 460 38.79 5.47 7.35
C SER A 460 37.90 5.05 8.53
N ALA A 461 36.93 5.89 8.93
CA ALA A 461 35.89 5.58 9.93
C ALA A 461 34.61 6.41 9.72
N GLN A 462 34.75 7.65 9.25
CA GLN A 462 33.66 8.50 8.77
C GLN A 462 34.02 9.00 7.37
N ALA A 463 33.09 8.86 6.42
CA ALA A 463 33.28 9.36 5.06
C ALA A 463 33.49 10.89 5.08
N ASN A 464 34.57 11.35 4.44
CA ASN A 464 34.92 12.77 4.36
C ASN A 464 35.49 13.12 2.99
N ILE A 465 35.08 14.28 2.46
CA ILE A 465 35.65 14.89 1.26
C ILE A 465 36.30 16.24 1.62
N PHE A 466 37.48 16.50 1.08
CA PHE A 466 38.22 17.75 1.29
C PHE A 466 37.96 18.75 0.16
N ILE A 467 38.31 20.02 0.39
CA ILE A 467 38.09 21.11 -0.57
C ILE A 467 38.79 20.90 -1.91
N GLU A 468 40.01 20.37 -1.93
CA GLU A 468 40.75 20.19 -3.19
C GLU A 468 40.02 19.22 -4.16
N PRO A 469 39.56 18.03 -3.74
CA PRO A 469 38.68 17.20 -4.56
C PRO A 469 37.40 17.91 -5.05
N ILE A 470 36.73 18.70 -4.20
CA ILE A 470 35.52 19.45 -4.59
C ILE A 470 35.84 20.43 -5.73
N ARG A 471 36.97 21.13 -5.63
CA ARG A 471 37.43 22.07 -6.68
C ARG A 471 37.74 21.38 -8.01
N ARG A 472 38.10 20.09 -7.99
CA ARG A 472 38.44 19.29 -9.17
C ARG A 472 37.25 18.62 -9.85
N LEU A 473 36.05 18.64 -9.24
CA LEU A 473 34.86 18.03 -9.84
C LEU A 473 34.67 18.53 -11.27
N ALA A 474 34.54 17.61 -12.22
CA ALA A 474 34.30 17.92 -13.62
C ALA A 474 32.80 18.12 -13.81
N VAL A 475 32.39 19.34 -14.15
CA VAL A 475 30.99 19.74 -14.29
C VAL A 475 30.69 20.04 -15.76
N PRO A 476 29.64 19.44 -16.35
CA PRO A 476 29.20 19.80 -17.69
C PRO A 476 28.41 21.12 -17.65
N ILE A 477 28.82 22.09 -18.46
CA ILE A 477 28.20 23.42 -18.54
C ILE A 477 27.53 23.59 -19.92
N PRO A 478 26.19 23.76 -19.97
CA PRO A 478 25.45 24.20 -21.15
C PRO A 478 25.51 25.72 -21.30
N PRO A 479 25.07 26.24 -22.46
CA PRO A 479 24.59 27.63 -22.58
C PRO A 479 23.63 28.05 -21.47
N LEU A 480 23.66 29.31 -21.04
CA LEU A 480 22.86 29.79 -19.90
C LEU A 480 21.35 29.70 -20.14
N ALA A 481 20.91 29.97 -21.37
CA ALA A 481 19.51 29.78 -21.75
C ALA A 481 19.10 28.31 -21.66
N GLU A 482 19.95 27.39 -22.10
CA GLU A 482 19.73 25.95 -22.01
C GLU A 482 19.73 25.46 -20.56
N GLN A 483 20.62 25.95 -19.69
CA GLN A 483 20.60 25.65 -18.24
C GLN A 483 19.22 25.90 -17.63
N ARG A 484 18.63 27.07 -17.92
CA ARG A 484 17.28 27.44 -17.43
C ARG A 484 16.19 26.54 -18.02
N ARG A 485 16.28 26.18 -19.31
CA ARG A 485 15.35 25.22 -19.94
C ARG A 485 15.44 23.84 -19.30
N ILE A 486 16.65 23.37 -18.99
CA ILE A 486 16.89 22.09 -18.29
C ILE A 486 16.24 22.12 -16.91
N VAL A 487 16.49 23.16 -16.11
CA VAL A 487 15.91 23.30 -14.76
C VAL A 487 14.39 23.25 -14.82
N ALA A 488 13.78 24.07 -15.69
CA ALA A 488 12.33 24.10 -15.84
C ALA A 488 11.76 22.73 -16.24
N LYS A 489 12.45 21.99 -17.12
CA LYS A 489 12.02 20.66 -17.53
C LYS A 489 12.16 19.64 -16.40
N VAL A 490 13.23 19.71 -15.62
CA VAL A 490 13.46 18.80 -14.49
C VAL A 490 12.40 19.02 -13.43
N ASP A 491 12.08 20.27 -13.09
CA ASP A 491 11.04 20.59 -12.11
C ASP A 491 9.67 20.01 -12.54
N GLN A 492 9.31 20.15 -13.83
CA GLN A 492 8.09 19.55 -14.38
C GLN A 492 8.06 18.02 -14.22
N LEU A 493 9.18 17.35 -14.52
CA LEU A 493 9.28 15.89 -14.42
C LEU A 493 9.31 15.41 -12.96
N MET A 494 10.01 16.12 -12.08
CA MET A 494 10.04 15.80 -10.65
C MET A 494 8.63 15.91 -10.04
N ALA A 495 7.85 16.92 -10.42
CA ALA A 495 6.45 17.05 -9.99
C ALA A 495 5.54 15.91 -10.52
N LEU A 496 5.86 15.32 -11.68
CA LEU A 496 5.17 14.10 -12.15
C LEU A 496 5.55 12.89 -11.31
N VAL A 497 6.83 12.73 -10.99
CA VAL A 497 7.32 11.66 -10.12
C VAL A 497 6.70 11.77 -8.72
N ASP A 498 6.58 12.99 -8.16
CA ASP A 498 5.95 13.24 -6.87
C ASP A 498 4.48 12.79 -6.87
N ARG A 499 3.72 13.16 -7.91
CA ARG A 499 2.32 12.73 -8.06
C ARG A 499 2.19 11.21 -8.18
N LEU A 500 3.11 10.56 -8.89
CA LEU A 500 3.15 9.11 -9.02
C LEU A 500 3.43 8.44 -7.67
N GLU A 501 4.38 8.98 -6.91
CA GLU A 501 4.73 8.51 -5.57
C GLU A 501 3.55 8.61 -4.61
N THR A 502 2.83 9.75 -4.59
CA THR A 502 1.59 9.91 -3.82
C THR A 502 0.53 8.89 -4.20
N LYS A 503 0.26 8.70 -5.50
CA LYS A 503 -0.74 7.72 -5.98
C LYS A 503 -0.38 6.29 -5.58
N LEU A 504 0.90 5.91 -5.69
CA LEU A 504 1.37 4.59 -5.28
C LEU A 504 1.23 4.39 -3.76
N ALA A 505 1.53 5.42 -2.96
CA ALA A 505 1.35 5.38 -1.51
C ALA A 505 -0.13 5.22 -1.13
N GLU A 506 -1.04 6.00 -1.74
CA GLU A 506 -2.48 5.88 -1.52
C GLU A 506 -3.02 4.50 -1.90
N ALA A 507 -2.61 3.98 -3.07
CA ALA A 507 -3.00 2.65 -3.52
C ALA A 507 -2.54 1.56 -2.55
N ARG A 508 -1.30 1.68 -2.01
CA ARG A 508 -0.78 0.77 -0.99
C ARG A 508 -1.60 0.84 0.30
N ILE A 509 -1.92 2.04 0.80
CA ILE A 509 -2.74 2.23 2.01
C ILE A 509 -4.13 1.59 1.81
N LYS A 510 -4.80 1.89 0.69
CA LYS A 510 -6.11 1.30 0.37
C LYS A 510 -6.05 -0.22 0.27
N SER A 511 -5.00 -0.76 -0.35
CA SER A 511 -4.80 -2.21 -0.50
C SER A 511 -4.60 -2.90 0.85
N VAL A 512 -3.84 -2.31 1.76
CA VAL A 512 -3.67 -2.81 3.15
C VAL A 512 -5.00 -2.76 3.90
N ALA A 513 -5.71 -1.63 3.85
CA ALA A 513 -6.99 -1.47 4.53
C ALA A 513 -8.05 -2.46 4.02
N LEU A 514 -8.11 -2.69 2.70
CA LEU A 514 -9.00 -3.68 2.09
C LEU A 514 -8.63 -5.09 2.55
N LEU A 515 -7.34 -5.44 2.55
CA LEU A 515 -6.88 -6.74 3.03
C LEU A 515 -7.29 -6.96 4.50
N ASP A 516 -7.09 -5.96 5.36
CA ASP A 516 -7.44 -6.05 6.77
C ASP A 516 -8.96 -6.17 6.98
N ALA A 517 -9.76 -5.40 6.24
CA ALA A 517 -11.22 -5.50 6.29
C ALA A 517 -11.72 -6.88 5.85
N VAL A 518 -11.14 -7.44 4.78
CA VAL A 518 -11.49 -8.77 4.29
C VAL A 518 -11.08 -9.86 5.28
N ILE A 519 -9.88 -9.77 5.87
CA ILE A 519 -9.44 -10.69 6.92
C ILE A 519 -10.37 -10.62 8.13
N HIS A 520 -10.76 -9.42 8.55
CA HIS A 520 -11.66 -9.22 9.68
C HIS A 520 -13.04 -9.86 9.43
N GLU A 521 -13.63 -9.63 8.25
CA GLU A 521 -14.91 -10.24 7.84
C GLU A 521 -14.86 -11.78 7.83
N LEU A 522 -13.72 -12.37 7.46
CA LEU A 522 -13.54 -13.83 7.44
C LEU A 522 -13.38 -14.44 8.83
N LEU A 523 -12.73 -13.72 9.75
CA LEU A 523 -12.48 -14.19 11.12
C LEU A 523 -13.69 -13.95 12.04
N ASN A 524 -14.45 -12.89 11.78
CA ASN A 524 -15.62 -12.49 12.54
C ASN A 524 -16.81 -12.37 11.58
N PRO A 525 -17.42 -13.48 11.14
CA PRO A 525 -18.64 -13.44 10.36
C PRO A 525 -19.79 -12.96 11.28
N THR A 526 -19.89 -11.65 11.49
CA THR A 526 -20.95 -11.02 12.30
C THR A 526 -22.26 -10.88 11.52
N ALA A 527 -22.25 -11.13 10.22
CA ALA A 527 -23.47 -11.21 9.43
C ALA A 527 -23.98 -12.65 9.42
N GLU A 528 -25.15 -12.89 10.02
CA GLU A 528 -26.04 -13.91 9.48
C GLU A 528 -26.09 -13.69 7.96
N ILE A 529 -25.70 -14.70 7.19
CA ILE A 529 -25.85 -14.65 5.73
C ILE A 529 -27.35 -14.65 5.47
N ILE A 530 -27.98 -13.47 5.48
CA ILE A 530 -29.34 -13.33 4.96
C ILE A 530 -29.20 -13.56 3.47
N ASP A 531 -29.74 -14.68 3.00
CA ASP A 531 -29.86 -14.98 1.58
C ASP A 531 -30.46 -13.76 0.87
N LEU A 532 -29.75 -13.21 -0.13
CA LEU A 532 -30.15 -12.02 -0.85
C LEU A 532 -31.56 -12.17 -1.43
N ALA A 533 -31.94 -13.38 -1.85
CA ALA A 533 -33.27 -13.65 -2.37
C ALA A 533 -34.36 -13.51 -1.30
N SER A 534 -34.10 -14.04 -0.10
CA SER A 534 -34.96 -13.89 1.07
C SER A 534 -35.03 -12.44 1.56
N TYR A 535 -33.90 -11.73 1.61
CA TYR A 535 -33.84 -10.33 2.02
C TYR A 535 -34.67 -9.42 1.11
N ARG A 536 -34.43 -9.47 -0.21
CA ARG A 536 -35.16 -8.61 -1.15
C ARG A 536 -36.66 -8.93 -1.21
N ALA A 537 -37.04 -10.19 -1.03
CA ALA A 537 -38.44 -10.58 -0.92
C ALA A 537 -39.10 -9.98 0.33
N ALA A 538 -38.43 -10.05 1.48
CA ALA A 538 -38.90 -9.43 2.72
C ALA A 538 -39.07 -7.90 2.56
N VAL A 539 -38.11 -7.21 1.94
CA VAL A 539 -38.23 -5.75 1.68
C VAL A 539 -39.37 -5.43 0.72
N GLY A 540 -39.59 -6.24 -0.31
CA GLY A 540 -40.76 -6.13 -1.20
C GLY A 540 -42.08 -6.29 -0.44
N CYS A 541 -42.17 -7.31 0.43
CA CYS A 541 -43.32 -7.54 1.31
C CYS A 541 -43.53 -6.39 2.30
N TYR A 542 -42.46 -5.80 2.81
CA TYR A 542 -42.53 -4.61 3.67
C TYR A 542 -43.19 -3.43 2.95
N ALA A 543 -42.72 -3.11 1.73
CA ALA A 543 -43.29 -2.04 0.92
C ALA A 543 -44.78 -2.30 0.61
N ILE A 544 -45.14 -3.51 0.21
CA ILE A 544 -46.54 -3.88 -0.07
C ILE A 544 -47.39 -3.81 1.20
N SER A 545 -46.91 -4.32 2.33
CA SER A 545 -47.65 -4.30 3.60
C SER A 545 -48.02 -2.87 4.03
N LYS A 546 -47.17 -1.89 3.74
CA LYS A 546 -47.38 -0.47 4.09
C LYS A 546 -48.23 0.27 3.06
N MET A 547 -48.17 -0.12 1.79
CA MET A 547 -48.72 0.65 0.66
C MET A 547 -49.92 0.00 -0.02
N GLN A 548 -50.28 -1.24 0.32
CA GLN A 548 -51.48 -1.90 -0.21
C GLN A 548 -52.75 -1.08 0.11
N GLY A 549 -53.70 -1.09 -0.82
CA GLY A 549 -54.94 -0.29 -0.73
C GLY A 549 -54.78 1.21 -1.00
N LYS A 550 -53.56 1.73 -1.23
CA LYS A 550 -53.37 3.13 -1.64
C LYS A 550 -53.77 3.35 -3.09
N ARG A 551 -54.45 4.47 -3.36
CA ARG A 551 -55.12 4.77 -4.64
C ARG A 551 -54.24 4.57 -5.87
N TYR A 552 -52.97 4.99 -5.82
CA TYR A 552 -52.05 4.94 -6.96
C TYR A 552 -50.96 3.89 -6.83
N PHE A 553 -50.91 3.16 -5.72
CA PHE A 553 -49.91 2.11 -5.51
C PHE A 553 -50.29 0.84 -6.29
N GLY A 554 -49.36 0.34 -7.08
CA GLY A 554 -49.47 -0.83 -7.95
C GLY A 554 -48.09 -1.15 -8.53
N ARG A 555 -47.99 -2.09 -9.49
CA ARG A 555 -46.70 -2.61 -10.00
C ARG A 555 -45.66 -1.53 -10.34
N THR A 556 -46.03 -0.54 -11.14
CA THR A 556 -45.09 0.53 -11.53
C THR A 556 -44.60 1.31 -10.32
N ALA A 557 -45.48 1.70 -9.40
CA ALA A 557 -45.10 2.43 -8.19
C ALA A 557 -44.22 1.57 -7.26
N ALA A 558 -44.56 0.29 -7.09
CA ALA A 558 -43.75 -0.65 -6.31
C ALA A 558 -42.33 -0.77 -6.87
N MET A 559 -42.19 -0.89 -8.19
CA MET A 559 -40.90 -0.91 -8.86
C MET A 559 -40.05 0.35 -8.57
N LYS A 560 -40.68 1.54 -8.60
CA LYS A 560 -39.98 2.82 -8.40
C LYS A 560 -39.54 3.01 -6.97
N VAL A 561 -40.41 2.67 -6.04
CA VAL A 561 -40.11 2.70 -4.62
C VAL A 561 -38.98 1.72 -4.28
N LEU A 562 -38.97 0.50 -4.84
CA LEU A 562 -37.92 -0.48 -4.58
C LEU A 562 -36.57 -0.07 -5.20
N TYR A 563 -36.58 0.55 -6.38
CA TYR A 563 -35.37 1.17 -6.93
C TYR A 563 -34.80 2.24 -5.98
N LEU A 564 -35.65 3.15 -5.49
CA LEU A 564 -35.24 4.20 -4.55
C LEU A 564 -34.86 3.64 -3.17
N ALA A 565 -35.46 2.54 -2.74
CA ALA A 565 -35.05 1.82 -1.53
C ALA A 565 -33.58 1.39 -1.60
N GLN A 566 -33.11 0.92 -2.76
CA GLN A 566 -31.70 0.60 -2.95
C GLN A 566 -30.86 1.87 -3.16
N ALA A 567 -31.20 2.70 -4.14
CA ALA A 567 -30.35 3.80 -4.59
C ALA A 567 -30.28 4.99 -3.61
N HIS A 568 -31.35 5.24 -2.83
CA HIS A 568 -31.42 6.33 -1.86
C HIS A 568 -31.23 5.83 -0.42
N VAL A 569 -32.07 4.89 0.02
CA VAL A 569 -32.06 4.41 1.42
C VAL A 569 -30.82 3.54 1.70
N GLY A 570 -30.31 2.82 0.70
CA GLY A 570 -29.18 1.90 0.84
C GLY A 570 -29.60 0.51 1.31
N LEU A 571 -30.78 0.05 0.91
CA LEU A 571 -31.22 -1.34 1.09
C LEU A 571 -30.68 -2.18 -0.08
N GLU A 572 -29.71 -3.07 0.17
CA GLU A 572 -29.00 -3.83 -0.87
C GLU A 572 -29.88 -4.93 -1.49
N LEU A 573 -30.75 -4.56 -2.44
CA LEU A 573 -31.71 -5.47 -3.08
C LEU A 573 -31.14 -6.26 -4.28
N GLY A 574 -29.95 -5.87 -4.75
CA GLY A 574 -29.31 -6.49 -5.92
C GLY A 574 -30.05 -6.26 -7.24
N LEU A 575 -30.74 -5.12 -7.37
CA LEU A 575 -31.48 -4.75 -8.58
C LEU A 575 -30.53 -4.45 -9.76
N LYS A 576 -30.98 -4.78 -10.97
CA LYS A 576 -30.37 -4.52 -12.27
C LYS A 576 -31.34 -3.69 -13.13
N PRO A 577 -31.49 -2.38 -12.85
CA PRO A 577 -32.47 -1.54 -13.52
C PRO A 577 -32.08 -1.26 -14.98
N MET A 578 -33.04 -1.42 -15.87
CA MET A 578 -32.98 -1.07 -17.28
C MET A 578 -33.78 0.22 -17.55
N ARG A 579 -33.31 1.02 -18.51
CA ARG A 579 -33.96 2.26 -18.94
C ARG A 579 -35.14 1.93 -19.86
N GLU A 580 -36.34 2.00 -19.30
CA GLU A 580 -37.58 1.67 -20.01
C GLU A 580 -38.56 2.85 -20.03
N ALA A 581 -39.63 2.73 -20.84
CA ALA A 581 -40.63 3.78 -21.04
C ALA A 581 -41.22 4.31 -19.72
N ALA A 582 -41.45 3.43 -18.74
CA ALA A 582 -42.00 3.77 -17.44
C ALA A 582 -40.93 4.15 -16.39
N GLY A 583 -39.67 4.42 -16.78
CA GLY A 583 -38.55 4.71 -15.88
C GLY A 583 -37.69 3.47 -15.57
N PRO A 584 -36.92 3.45 -14.46
CA PRO A 584 -36.00 2.34 -14.17
C PRO A 584 -36.79 1.05 -13.93
N PHE A 585 -36.48 0.02 -14.71
CA PHE A 585 -37.23 -1.23 -14.75
C PHE A 585 -36.38 -2.41 -14.32
N ASP A 586 -36.89 -3.25 -13.42
CA ASP A 586 -36.25 -4.51 -13.07
C ASP A 586 -37.23 -5.67 -13.23
N SER A 587 -36.81 -6.68 -14.01
CA SER A 587 -37.58 -7.90 -14.26
C SER A 587 -37.83 -8.75 -13.00
N TRP A 588 -37.03 -8.58 -11.94
CA TRP A 588 -37.20 -9.28 -10.67
C TRP A 588 -38.59 -9.09 -10.07
N LEU A 589 -39.23 -7.93 -10.27
CA LEU A 589 -40.56 -7.68 -9.69
C LEU A 589 -41.61 -8.71 -10.12
N TYR A 590 -41.56 -9.21 -11.37
CA TYR A 590 -42.48 -10.25 -11.84
C TYR A 590 -42.26 -11.59 -11.13
N ARG A 591 -41.00 -12.00 -10.96
CA ARG A 591 -40.66 -13.21 -10.21
C ARG A 591 -41.02 -13.08 -8.73
N PHE A 592 -40.87 -11.88 -8.17
CA PHE A 592 -41.30 -11.58 -6.82
C PHE A 592 -42.83 -11.65 -6.66
N GLU A 593 -43.58 -11.18 -7.66
CA GLU A 593 -45.04 -11.31 -7.68
C GLU A 593 -45.49 -12.78 -7.76
N GLU A 594 -44.92 -13.58 -8.67
CA GLU A 594 -45.18 -15.02 -8.77
C GLU A 594 -44.86 -15.75 -7.46
N GLN A 595 -43.73 -15.42 -6.84
CA GLN A 595 -43.35 -15.95 -5.54
C GLN A 595 -44.34 -15.52 -4.45
N GLY A 596 -44.74 -14.25 -4.42
CA GLY A 596 -45.67 -13.71 -3.44
C GLY A 596 -47.04 -14.38 -3.48
N GLU A 597 -47.53 -14.74 -4.66
CA GLU A 597 -48.76 -15.52 -4.80
C GLU A 597 -48.58 -16.98 -4.35
N ARG A 598 -47.47 -17.62 -4.74
CA ARG A 598 -47.15 -19.01 -4.36
C ARG A 598 -47.00 -19.20 -2.86
N GLU A 599 -46.29 -18.28 -2.20
CA GLU A 599 -46.01 -18.31 -0.76
C GLU A 599 -47.13 -17.66 0.08
N ALA A 600 -48.22 -17.23 -0.56
CA ALA A 600 -49.37 -16.57 0.07
C ALA A 600 -49.02 -15.29 0.86
N TRP A 601 -48.02 -14.53 0.39
CA TRP A 601 -47.71 -13.19 0.89
C TRP A 601 -48.74 -12.17 0.42
N PHE A 602 -49.16 -12.22 -0.84
CA PHE A 602 -50.19 -11.34 -1.40
C PHE A 602 -50.77 -11.96 -2.67
N LYS A 603 -51.89 -11.42 -3.16
CA LYS A 603 -52.45 -11.71 -4.50
C LYS A 603 -52.28 -10.52 -5.41
N VAL A 604 -51.98 -10.77 -6.68
CA VAL A 604 -51.89 -9.77 -7.74
C VAL A 604 -53.24 -9.73 -8.46
N VAL A 605 -53.92 -8.59 -8.41
CA VAL A 605 -55.28 -8.44 -8.95
C VAL A 605 -55.29 -7.39 -10.05
N ASP A 606 -55.77 -7.77 -11.23
CA ASP A 606 -56.13 -6.83 -12.28
C ASP A 606 -57.42 -6.09 -11.88
N SER A 607 -57.31 -4.79 -11.68
CA SER A 607 -58.45 -3.89 -11.47
C SER A 607 -58.56 -2.90 -12.61
N THR A 608 -59.78 -2.42 -12.87
CA THR A 608 -60.01 -1.34 -13.85
C THR A 608 -60.36 -0.08 -13.08
N THR A 609 -59.59 0.97 -13.29
CA THR A 609 -59.87 2.28 -12.70
C THR A 609 -61.17 2.87 -13.26
N ALA A 610 -61.78 3.83 -12.56
CA ALA A 610 -63.02 4.49 -13.00
C ALA A 610 -62.96 5.14 -14.41
N GLY A 611 -61.75 5.34 -14.96
CA GLY A 611 -61.52 5.82 -16.32
C GLY A 611 -61.11 4.75 -17.34
N GLY A 612 -61.36 3.46 -17.07
CA GLY A 612 -61.13 2.36 -18.01
C GLY A 612 -59.68 1.87 -18.13
N LYS A 613 -58.72 2.42 -17.37
CA LYS A 613 -57.32 1.95 -17.37
C LYS A 613 -57.15 0.74 -16.45
N LYS A 614 -56.52 -0.32 -16.96
CA LYS A 614 -56.09 -1.48 -16.17
C LYS A 614 -54.99 -1.08 -15.18
N LYS A 615 -55.10 -1.55 -13.94
CA LYS A 615 -54.14 -1.32 -12.84
C LYS A 615 -53.94 -2.63 -12.08
N ILE A 616 -52.70 -2.89 -11.68
CA ILE A 616 -52.38 -3.95 -10.74
C ILE A 616 -52.57 -3.47 -9.30
N GLU A 617 -53.29 -4.24 -8.50
CA GLU A 617 -53.47 -4.05 -7.08
C GLU A 617 -52.96 -5.27 -6.30
N TYR A 618 -52.32 -5.04 -5.15
CA TYR A 618 -51.85 -6.09 -4.26
C TYR A 618 -52.85 -6.27 -3.11
N ARG A 619 -53.39 -7.49 -2.96
CA ARG A 619 -54.24 -7.84 -1.81
C ARG A 619 -53.45 -8.67 -0.80
N PRO A 620 -53.38 -8.29 0.48
CA PRO A 620 -52.62 -9.03 1.50
C PRO A 620 -53.01 -10.50 1.58
N GLY A 621 -52.01 -11.37 1.67
CA GLY A 621 -52.15 -12.79 1.97
C GLY A 621 -51.83 -13.09 3.44
N ARG A 622 -52.07 -14.34 3.86
CA ARG A 622 -51.90 -14.77 5.26
C ARG A 622 -50.47 -14.65 5.79
N ALA A 623 -49.47 -14.72 4.92
CA ALA A 623 -48.05 -14.72 5.28
C ALA A 623 -47.37 -13.35 5.08
N LEU A 624 -48.11 -12.30 4.68
CA LEU A 624 -47.51 -10.97 4.42
C LEU A 624 -46.85 -10.38 5.67
N ALA A 625 -47.55 -10.45 6.80
CA ALA A 625 -47.12 -9.80 8.04
C ALA A 625 -45.82 -10.40 8.58
N GLU A 626 -45.69 -11.73 8.51
CA GLU A 626 -44.48 -12.43 8.92
C GLU A 626 -43.28 -12.05 8.04
N GLN A 627 -43.45 -12.04 6.72
CA GLN A 627 -42.39 -11.64 5.80
C GLN A 627 -42.02 -10.15 5.91
N SER A 628 -43.00 -9.28 6.11
CA SER A 628 -42.74 -7.86 6.40
C SER A 628 -41.93 -7.69 7.69
N ALA A 629 -42.23 -8.49 8.73
CA ALA A 629 -41.49 -8.44 10.00
C ALA A 629 -40.03 -8.91 9.85
N GLN A 630 -39.75 -9.82 8.91
CA GLN A 630 -38.39 -10.24 8.59
C GLN A 630 -37.55 -9.08 8.05
N ALA A 631 -38.13 -8.20 7.22
CA ALA A 631 -37.45 -6.99 6.76
C ALA A 631 -37.21 -6.00 7.90
N GLU A 632 -38.18 -5.82 8.80
CA GLU A 632 -38.05 -4.93 9.96
C GLU A 632 -36.87 -5.31 10.86
N ARG A 633 -36.65 -6.61 11.07
CA ARG A 633 -35.51 -7.12 11.86
C ARG A 633 -34.16 -6.91 11.17
N ALA A 634 -34.16 -6.85 9.84
CA ALA A 634 -32.95 -6.70 9.04
C ALA A 634 -32.54 -5.25 8.79
N PHE A 635 -33.42 -4.27 9.07
CA PHE A 635 -33.13 -2.85 8.90
C PHE A 635 -32.37 -2.27 10.09
N THR A 636 -31.46 -1.34 9.82
CA THR A 636 -31.03 -0.40 10.86
C THR A 636 -32.17 0.57 11.21
N ALA A 637 -32.10 1.21 12.38
CA ALA A 637 -33.09 2.20 12.80
C ALA A 637 -33.24 3.35 11.78
N ASP A 638 -32.11 3.81 11.20
CA ASP A 638 -32.09 4.88 10.20
C ASP A 638 -32.66 4.41 8.86
N GLN A 639 -32.30 3.21 8.40
CA GLN A 639 -32.84 2.63 7.16
C GLN A 639 -34.36 2.46 7.25
N ARG A 640 -34.88 1.96 8.37
CA ARG A 640 -36.31 1.80 8.58
C ARG A 640 -37.02 3.15 8.53
N LYS A 641 -36.51 4.14 9.28
CA LYS A 641 -37.09 5.49 9.34
C LYS A 641 -37.11 6.16 7.97
N GLU A 642 -36.02 6.08 7.22
CA GLU A 642 -35.94 6.70 5.89
C GLU A 642 -36.76 5.94 4.84
N PHE A 643 -36.86 4.60 4.93
CA PHE A 643 -37.73 3.84 4.03
C PHE A 643 -39.21 4.13 4.29
N ASP A 644 -39.65 4.19 5.55
CA ASP A 644 -41.02 4.57 5.90
C ASP A 644 -41.37 5.99 5.42
N ARG A 645 -40.41 6.92 5.53
CA ARG A 645 -40.55 8.27 4.99
C ARG A 645 -40.69 8.24 3.47
N LEU A 646 -39.85 7.47 2.76
CA LEU A 646 -39.93 7.31 1.31
C LEU A 646 -41.30 6.75 0.88
N LEU A 647 -41.80 5.71 1.55
CA LEU A 647 -43.13 5.14 1.30
C LEU A 647 -44.23 6.20 1.51
N THR A 648 -44.13 6.97 2.58
CA THR A 648 -45.07 8.05 2.88
C THR A 648 -45.12 9.09 1.75
N LEU A 649 -43.96 9.52 1.24
CA LEU A 649 -43.89 10.48 0.12
C LEU A 649 -44.58 9.99 -1.15
N PHE A 650 -44.64 8.67 -1.37
CA PHE A 650 -45.24 8.05 -2.55
C PHE A 650 -46.72 7.66 -2.37
N THR A 651 -47.31 7.86 -1.19
CA THR A 651 -48.67 7.41 -0.86
C THR A 651 -49.73 7.95 -1.84
N ASP A 652 -49.65 9.25 -2.14
CA ASP A 652 -50.63 9.95 -2.98
C ASP A 652 -50.08 10.35 -4.35
N ARG A 653 -48.91 9.81 -4.72
CA ARG A 653 -48.29 10.09 -6.03
C ARG A 653 -48.94 9.24 -7.10
N THR A 654 -49.33 9.85 -8.21
CA THR A 654 -49.84 9.10 -9.35
C THR A 654 -48.76 8.20 -9.94
N THR A 655 -49.15 7.21 -10.75
CA THR A 655 -48.20 6.32 -11.41
C THR A 655 -47.22 7.07 -12.31
N GLU A 656 -47.69 8.14 -12.98
CA GLU A 656 -46.84 8.98 -13.82
C GLU A 656 -45.87 9.83 -13.00
N GLU A 657 -46.32 10.37 -11.86
CA GLU A 657 -45.43 11.12 -10.95
C GLU A 657 -44.35 10.21 -10.36
N ALA A 658 -44.72 9.00 -9.90
CA ALA A 658 -43.75 8.03 -9.40
C ALA A 658 -42.71 7.64 -10.47
N GLU A 659 -43.15 7.48 -11.72
CA GLU A 659 -42.28 7.29 -12.88
C GLU A 659 -41.32 8.46 -13.06
N ILE A 660 -41.82 9.71 -13.09
CA ILE A 660 -40.99 10.91 -13.30
C ILE A 660 -39.94 11.03 -12.19
N ILE A 661 -40.36 10.90 -10.92
CA ILE A 661 -39.48 11.03 -9.74
C ILE A 661 -38.33 10.03 -9.82
N ALA A 662 -38.63 8.74 -10.00
CA ALA A 662 -37.58 7.72 -10.04
C ALA A 662 -36.70 7.81 -11.30
N THR A 663 -37.24 8.27 -12.43
CA THR A 663 -36.45 8.48 -13.66
C THR A 663 -35.47 9.64 -13.50
N LEU A 664 -35.91 10.77 -12.94
CA LEU A 664 -35.05 11.92 -12.64
C LEU A 664 -33.98 11.58 -11.62
N PHE A 665 -34.35 10.88 -10.54
CA PHE A 665 -33.39 10.42 -9.54
C PHE A 665 -32.33 9.51 -10.16
N ALA A 666 -32.75 8.55 -11.00
CA ALA A 666 -31.85 7.61 -11.63
C ALA A 666 -30.89 8.27 -12.63
N ALA A 667 -31.38 9.16 -13.49
CA ALA A 667 -30.54 9.91 -14.42
C ALA A 667 -29.49 10.75 -13.69
N TRP A 668 -29.90 11.46 -12.63
CA TRP A 668 -28.97 12.20 -11.79
C TRP A 668 -27.96 11.27 -11.09
N ASN A 669 -28.42 10.17 -10.51
CA ASN A 669 -27.56 9.21 -9.82
C ASN A 669 -26.54 8.55 -10.77
N ASP A 670 -26.93 8.25 -12.01
CA ASP A 670 -26.03 7.68 -13.03
C ASP A 670 -24.86 8.62 -13.35
N PHE A 671 -25.10 9.93 -13.51
CA PHE A 671 -24.01 10.90 -13.67
C PHE A 671 -23.06 10.91 -12.48
N LEU A 672 -23.58 10.87 -11.25
CA LEU A 672 -22.74 10.82 -10.05
C LEU A 672 -21.93 9.53 -9.96
N ILE A 673 -22.49 8.39 -10.39
CA ILE A 673 -21.77 7.11 -10.48
C ILE A 673 -20.60 7.23 -11.48
N ASP A 674 -20.78 7.99 -12.56
CA ASP A 674 -19.74 8.24 -13.56
C ASP A 674 -18.73 9.32 -13.13
N GLY A 675 -18.88 9.88 -11.93
CA GLY A 675 -18.01 10.95 -11.41
C GLY A 675 -18.29 12.32 -12.02
N HIS A 676 -19.45 12.52 -12.65
CA HIS A 676 -19.90 13.80 -13.21
C HIS A 676 -20.95 14.44 -12.29
N GLU A 677 -20.80 15.72 -11.97
CA GLU A 677 -21.82 16.51 -11.27
C GLU A 677 -22.70 17.23 -12.31
N PRO A 678 -23.92 16.75 -12.59
CA PRO A 678 -24.72 17.29 -13.68
C PRO A 678 -25.49 18.55 -13.27
N SER A 679 -25.69 19.45 -14.22
CA SER A 679 -26.66 20.54 -14.15
C SER A 679 -28.11 20.05 -14.31
N ASP A 680 -29.07 20.89 -13.92
CA ASP A 680 -30.51 20.59 -14.09
C ASP A 680 -30.87 20.32 -15.55
N ASP A 681 -30.23 21.03 -16.47
CA ASP A 681 -30.48 20.88 -17.90
C ASP A 681 -29.91 19.56 -18.44
N GLU A 682 -28.76 19.10 -17.94
CA GLU A 682 -28.21 17.79 -18.27
C GLU A 682 -29.11 16.66 -17.74
N ILE A 683 -29.60 16.75 -16.50
CA ILE A 683 -30.52 15.74 -15.94
C ILE A 683 -31.83 15.70 -16.76
N VAL A 684 -32.39 16.87 -17.09
CA VAL A 684 -33.63 16.96 -17.88
C VAL A 684 -33.44 16.44 -19.30
N CYS A 685 -32.30 16.77 -19.93
CA CYS A 685 -31.93 16.27 -21.25
C CYS A 685 -31.78 14.75 -21.23
N GLU A 686 -31.07 14.21 -20.25
CA GLU A 686 -30.82 12.78 -20.10
C GLU A 686 -32.14 12.00 -20.00
N VAL A 687 -33.10 12.49 -19.21
CA VAL A 687 -34.41 11.85 -19.10
C VAL A 687 -35.21 11.91 -20.40
N ARG A 688 -35.17 13.02 -21.14
CA ARG A 688 -36.03 13.22 -22.32
C ARG A 688 -35.47 12.55 -23.57
N GLU A 689 -34.18 12.74 -23.81
CA GLU A 689 -33.53 12.44 -25.08
C GLU A 689 -32.77 11.10 -25.02
N ASN A 690 -32.22 10.75 -23.86
CA ASN A 690 -31.31 9.60 -23.72
C ASN A 690 -31.86 8.46 -22.86
N TRP A 691 -33.11 8.55 -22.36
CA TRP A 691 -33.67 7.48 -21.53
C TRP A 691 -34.46 6.45 -22.35
N HIS A 692 -35.52 6.90 -23.02
CA HIS A 692 -36.40 6.09 -23.88
C HIS A 692 -37.27 7.05 -24.72
N GLU A 693 -37.56 6.74 -25.99
CA GLU A 693 -38.32 7.60 -26.93
C GLU A 693 -39.63 8.21 -26.35
N LYS A 694 -40.42 7.41 -25.63
CA LYS A 694 -41.67 7.85 -24.97
C LYS A 694 -41.48 8.92 -23.89
N LYS A 695 -40.26 9.17 -23.41
CA LYS A 695 -39.97 10.22 -22.42
C LYS A 695 -40.03 11.63 -23.00
N GLY A 696 -39.94 11.77 -24.33
CA GLY A 696 -40.14 13.04 -25.03
C GLY A 696 -41.48 13.71 -24.73
N ARG A 697 -42.49 12.94 -24.27
CA ARG A 697 -43.81 13.43 -23.83
C ARG A 697 -43.76 14.37 -22.62
N PHE A 698 -42.72 14.30 -21.79
CA PHE A 698 -42.59 15.14 -20.61
C PHE A 698 -41.97 16.49 -20.98
N THR A 699 -42.63 17.58 -20.59
CA THR A 699 -42.10 18.93 -20.85
C THR A 699 -40.92 19.23 -19.93
N PRO A 700 -39.90 20.00 -20.37
CA PRO A 700 -38.79 20.40 -19.51
C PRO A 700 -39.24 21.11 -18.23
N ALA A 701 -40.29 21.95 -18.31
CA ALA A 701 -40.87 22.63 -17.14
C ALA A 701 -41.43 21.65 -16.10
N LEU A 702 -42.10 20.58 -16.54
CA LEU A 702 -42.62 19.54 -15.65
C LEU A 702 -41.48 18.77 -14.97
N LEU A 703 -40.43 18.42 -15.72
CA LEU A 703 -39.26 17.72 -15.16
C LEU A 703 -38.50 18.58 -14.15
N ARG A 704 -38.27 19.86 -14.44
CA ARG A 704 -37.64 20.79 -13.48
C ARG A 704 -38.47 20.97 -12.21
N LYS A 705 -39.81 21.01 -12.32
CA LYS A 705 -40.71 21.03 -11.16
C LYS A 705 -40.47 19.82 -10.24
N TRP A 706 -40.38 18.61 -10.82
CA TRP A 706 -40.16 17.39 -10.04
C TRP A 706 -38.73 17.22 -9.54
N LEU A 707 -37.74 17.77 -10.26
CA LEU A 707 -36.36 17.84 -9.79
C LEU A 707 -36.24 18.78 -8.57
N GLY A 708 -36.94 19.92 -8.59
CA GLY A 708 -37.08 20.79 -7.42
C GLY A 708 -37.77 20.09 -6.25
N TRP A 709 -38.81 19.30 -6.53
CA TRP A 709 -39.51 18.51 -5.53
C TRP A 709 -38.60 17.44 -4.87
N LEU A 710 -37.75 16.75 -5.65
CA LEU A 710 -36.75 15.80 -5.13
C LEU A 710 -35.86 16.47 -4.08
N ARG A 711 -35.31 17.64 -4.41
CA ARG A 711 -34.43 18.42 -3.51
C ARG A 711 -35.14 18.87 -2.24
N GLN A 712 -36.35 19.42 -2.37
CA GLN A 712 -37.15 19.87 -1.22
C GLN A 712 -37.47 18.73 -0.25
N ASN A 713 -37.63 17.52 -0.76
CA ASN A 713 -37.90 16.33 0.04
C ASN A 713 -36.64 15.55 0.43
N GLY A 714 -35.44 16.08 0.15
CA GLY A 714 -34.17 15.46 0.53
C GLY A 714 -33.84 14.16 -0.22
N LEU A 715 -34.50 13.90 -1.36
CA LEU A 715 -34.20 12.79 -2.25
C LEU A 715 -33.09 13.18 -3.23
N ILE A 716 -31.89 13.39 -2.68
CA ILE A 716 -30.69 13.80 -3.41
C ILE A 716 -29.78 12.58 -3.58
N PRO A 717 -29.52 12.12 -4.82
CA PRO A 717 -28.63 11.00 -5.07
C PRO A 717 -27.21 11.22 -4.56
N ARG A 718 -26.52 10.12 -4.23
CA ARG A 718 -25.13 10.12 -3.73
C ARG A 718 -24.18 9.28 -4.58
N GLY A 719 -24.59 8.90 -5.79
CA GLY A 719 -23.82 8.01 -6.66
C GLY A 719 -23.78 6.56 -6.15
N ARG A 720 -24.85 6.09 -5.47
CA ARG A 720 -24.94 4.71 -4.97
C ARG A 720 -25.46 3.78 -6.06
N LEU A 721 -24.98 2.53 -6.08
CA LEU A 721 -25.55 1.49 -6.93
C LEU A 721 -27.05 1.26 -6.60
N PRO A 722 -27.88 0.92 -7.58
CA PRO A 722 -27.52 0.40 -8.90
C PRO A 722 -27.54 1.45 -10.01
N ARG A 723 -26.57 1.35 -10.94
CA ARG A 723 -26.52 2.10 -12.19
C ARG A 723 -27.55 1.56 -13.18
N THR A 724 -28.25 2.44 -13.91
CA THR A 724 -29.17 2.00 -14.95
C THR A 724 -28.48 1.67 -16.28
N THR A 725 -29.05 0.73 -17.03
CA THR A 725 -28.49 0.26 -18.30
C THR A 725 -29.48 0.42 -19.44
N HIS A 726 -29.00 0.68 -20.64
CA HIS A 726 -29.82 0.57 -21.84
C HIS A 726 -30.11 -0.90 -22.13
N GLN A 727 -31.30 -1.17 -22.68
CA GLN A 727 -31.61 -2.47 -23.22
C GLN A 727 -30.57 -2.78 -24.30
N THR A 728 -29.72 -3.78 -24.06
CA THR A 728 -28.81 -4.28 -25.10
C THR A 728 -29.72 -4.78 -26.21
N GLN A 729 -29.67 -4.17 -27.40
CA GLN A 729 -30.13 -4.86 -28.60
C GLN A 729 -29.41 -6.20 -28.58
N LEU A 730 -30.16 -7.29 -28.44
CA LEU A 730 -29.68 -8.62 -28.75
C LEU A 730 -29.12 -8.54 -30.17
N LEU A 731 -27.80 -8.41 -30.27
CA LEU A 731 -27.06 -8.81 -31.44
C LEU A 731 -27.26 -10.33 -31.54
N LEU A 732 -28.34 -10.72 -32.22
CA LEU A 732 -28.41 -12.01 -32.89
C LEU A 732 -27.55 -11.88 -34.15
N ASN A 733 -26.24 -12.10 -33.95
CA ASN A 733 -25.29 -12.81 -34.82
C ASN A 733 -23.87 -12.64 -34.27
#